data_AF-A0AB36DT73-F1
#
_entry.id   AF-A0AB36DT73-F1
#
_cell.length_a   1.000
_cell.length_b   1.000
_cell.length_c   1.000
_cell.angle_alpha   90.00
_cell.angle_beta   90.00
_cell.angle_gamma   90.00
#
_symmetry.space_group_name_H-M   'P 1'
#
loop_
_entity.id
_entity.type
_entity.pdbx_description
1 polymer ?
#
loop_
_entity_poly.entity_id
_entity_poly.type
_entity_poly.pdbx_seq_one_letter_code
_entity_poly.pdbx_strand_id
1 'polypeptide(L)'
;MASTTNQVHSQKRSSERWKRFSGHFKEVVGKLSAGIMIPIALLPIAGLLLGIFAAVQNNVSQATHPGVFAMAAFFKNGAEAVFGNLPTLFAIAIAVAFTNQSGVAALSAFVGWLIFNATQTALIFPANSQTFTILYYNNVPATALAMNLGLRSLSTSVFGGVIVGAITALLFNKFHTIQLPKVVGFFNGNRFVPIITLLTMLPVALVALMIWPAIGIGLNALGQSLGVLSRNGNFNAFIFGYVERALVPFGLHHAFYAPLWFTSAGGSIANIIVNQAGSDAIAPLIVTDEDGQRVIRSIVGVAANKDAVKPAGFTAQNWMYWGQVVTALNPNTQINTDSLSGDQRLWFTINSLFVNKSVYLSGSSDPYTFTFKSFADSTLNHPSLIQSITRNGTVISGAQLLKMVNESSTGSVVLQANDTLNFAFPGVNPGQYEQGKHAFMIFGLPAAGAAMIMAAPKDQRKYASSIIISAAFTSFLTGITEPIEFTFLFLAPYLFWGFHAVFCAISFWLTSLLGGNIGQTFSGGIIDLTIYGFIPDALGAKTNSWLPLVIGLFYIPLYYFTFYFVITKRNIETPGRGAGTRLYTKADYQAKVASKNAASTNDGSANFKPIEITSYKLIKAFGGRDNISAVNACATKLRVSVKTKEKVNFGEIGALGSLGTYAVSDTLVHAVYGGDADIIKSYMQKMINKDYDSSAIEKVIGDPATKEIDPSMPKATPEVDHKLSDVVDVYSPVKGTVTDLADLPDPSFAGKIMGDGVSIEPEDGMFYSPVDGKLELAYDTGHAYFFDVNGAKILIHIGIDTVSLNSNNSDSNNLVGFKMFAKSGDNVSFKKSPVVQANLEMIKKKELSTNSPILALKETLANYDLKVVVKPGDKVNVGDLLFKLTKKNK
;
A
#
# COMPACT_ATOMS: atom_id res chain seq x y z
N MET A 1 -23.35 55.20 3.97
CA MET A 1 -22.92 54.44 2.78
C MET A 1 -21.48 53.90 2.86
N ALA A 2 -20.56 54.46 3.67
CA ALA A 2 -19.17 53.95 3.75
C ALA A 2 -18.97 52.68 4.60
N SER A 3 -19.85 52.37 5.58
CA SER A 3 -19.69 51.18 6.43
C SER A 3 -20.16 49.87 5.76
N THR A 4 -21.17 49.94 4.89
CA THR A 4 -21.68 48.79 4.13
C THR A 4 -20.71 48.34 3.03
N THR A 5 -19.98 49.26 2.41
CA THR A 5 -18.98 48.93 1.37
C THR A 5 -17.77 48.18 1.95
N ASN A 6 -17.35 48.52 3.18
CA ASN A 6 -16.24 47.84 3.87
C ASN A 6 -16.60 46.43 4.35
N GLN A 7 -17.84 46.17 4.76
CA GLN A 7 -18.29 44.82 5.12
C GLN A 7 -18.38 43.89 3.90
N VAL A 8 -18.85 44.40 2.76
CA VAL A 8 -18.93 43.63 1.51
C VAL A 8 -17.53 43.31 0.95
N HIS A 9 -16.57 44.25 1.03
CA HIS A 9 -15.18 43.99 0.66
C HIS A 9 -14.46 43.02 1.61
N SER A 10 -14.75 43.09 2.91
CA SER A 10 -14.24 42.15 3.93
C SER A 10 -14.73 40.71 3.69
N GLN A 11 -16.03 40.53 3.44
CA GLN A 11 -16.62 39.21 3.15
C GLN A 11 -16.14 38.62 1.81
N LYS A 12 -15.97 39.45 0.78
CA LYS A 12 -15.37 38.98 -0.50
C LYS A 12 -13.93 38.50 -0.29
N ARG A 13 -13.09 39.28 0.41
CA ARG A 13 -11.70 38.91 0.73
C ARG A 13 -11.59 37.64 1.60
N SER A 14 -12.48 37.46 2.57
CA SER A 14 -12.49 36.24 3.40
C SER A 14 -12.94 35.02 2.60
N SER A 15 -13.94 35.17 1.73
CA SER A 15 -14.42 34.10 0.84
C SER A 15 -13.38 33.66 -0.19
N GLU A 16 -12.60 34.60 -0.74
CA GLU A 16 -11.52 34.31 -1.67
C GLU A 16 -10.31 33.67 -0.97
N ARG A 17 -9.94 34.15 0.24
CA ARG A 17 -8.93 33.47 1.08
C ARG A 17 -9.34 32.04 1.40
N TRP A 18 -10.61 31.81 1.75
CA TRP A 18 -11.13 30.49 2.05
C TRP A 18 -11.11 29.57 0.83
N LYS A 19 -11.54 30.04 -0.34
CA LYS A 19 -11.48 29.27 -1.60
C LYS A 19 -10.04 28.89 -1.95
N ARG A 20 -9.10 29.86 -1.88
CA ARG A 20 -7.68 29.64 -2.19
C ARG A 20 -7.01 28.69 -1.19
N PHE A 21 -7.34 28.83 0.09
CA PHE A 21 -6.90 27.91 1.14
C PHE A 21 -7.45 26.50 0.91
N SER A 22 -8.74 26.37 0.58
CA SER A 22 -9.37 25.07 0.33
C SER A 22 -8.80 24.35 -0.89
N GLY A 23 -8.49 25.07 -1.98
CA GLY A 23 -7.87 24.49 -3.17
C GLY A 23 -6.44 24.01 -2.93
N HIS A 24 -5.62 24.82 -2.25
CA HIS A 24 -4.26 24.42 -1.86
C HIS A 24 -4.28 23.23 -0.88
N PHE A 25 -5.19 23.25 0.10
CA PHE A 25 -5.39 22.15 1.04
C PHE A 25 -5.75 20.84 0.31
N LYS A 26 -6.70 20.88 -0.63
CA LYS A 26 -7.07 19.71 -1.45
C LYS A 26 -5.90 19.19 -2.28
N GLU A 27 -5.09 20.06 -2.88
CA GLU A 27 -3.91 19.63 -3.65
C GLU A 27 -2.86 18.95 -2.77
N VAL A 28 -2.54 19.55 -1.62
CA VAL A 28 -1.59 18.99 -0.64
C VAL A 28 -2.08 17.63 -0.15
N VAL A 29 -3.36 17.54 0.19
CA VAL A 29 -4.01 16.30 0.66
C VAL A 29 -4.01 15.23 -0.43
N GLY A 30 -4.25 15.59 -1.70
CA GLY A 30 -4.18 14.65 -2.82
C GLY A 30 -2.77 14.08 -3.02
N LYS A 31 -1.74 14.93 -3.01
CA LYS A 31 -0.33 14.50 -3.10
C LYS A 31 0.11 13.68 -1.89
N LEU A 32 -0.33 14.07 -0.69
CA LEU A 32 -0.09 13.34 0.55
C LEU A 32 -0.71 11.94 0.49
N SER A 33 -1.98 11.83 0.09
CA SER A 33 -2.67 10.55 -0.10
C SER A 33 -1.94 9.67 -1.13
N ALA A 34 -1.46 10.24 -2.23
CA ALA A 34 -0.71 9.49 -3.25
C ALA A 34 0.64 8.98 -2.73
N GLY A 35 1.37 9.78 -1.95
CA GLY A 35 2.65 9.37 -1.36
C GLY A 35 2.49 8.29 -0.30
N ILE A 36 1.47 8.39 0.55
CA ILE A 36 1.20 7.37 1.58
C ILE A 36 0.79 6.03 0.93
N MET A 37 0.18 6.04 -0.26
CA MET A 37 -0.29 4.81 -0.91
C MET A 37 0.85 3.89 -1.40
N ILE A 38 2.06 4.43 -1.67
CA ILE A 38 3.17 3.63 -2.21
C ILE A 38 3.67 2.58 -1.19
N PRO A 39 4.02 2.91 0.06
CA PRO A 39 4.41 1.91 1.05
C PRO A 39 3.25 0.99 1.45
N ILE A 40 2.02 1.53 1.50
CA ILE A 40 0.83 0.77 1.89
C ILE A 40 0.57 -0.41 0.95
N ALA A 41 0.86 -0.28 -0.35
CA ALA A 41 0.67 -1.36 -1.31
C ALA A 41 1.50 -2.62 -0.99
N LEU A 42 2.59 -2.49 -0.24
CA LEU A 42 3.45 -3.61 0.17
C LEU A 42 2.96 -4.30 1.45
N LEU A 43 2.21 -3.60 2.28
CA LEU A 43 1.76 -4.08 3.59
C LEU A 43 0.93 -5.37 3.54
N PRO A 44 0.03 -5.62 2.56
CA PRO A 44 -0.79 -6.84 2.54
C PRO A 44 0.05 -8.11 2.41
N ILE A 45 1.02 -8.11 1.50
CA ILE A 45 1.86 -9.28 1.26
C ILE A 45 2.84 -9.47 2.41
N ALA A 46 3.45 -8.38 2.90
CA ALA A 46 4.33 -8.45 4.07
C ALA A 46 3.58 -8.94 5.31
N GLY A 47 2.37 -8.42 5.56
CA GLY A 47 1.52 -8.84 6.68
C GLY A 47 1.11 -10.31 6.60
N LEU A 48 0.75 -10.77 5.40
CA LEU A 48 0.41 -12.17 5.14
C LEU A 48 1.59 -13.11 5.46
N LEU A 49 2.77 -12.78 4.94
CA LEU A 49 3.99 -13.55 5.19
C LEU A 49 4.34 -13.55 6.69
N LEU A 50 4.27 -12.39 7.34
CA LEU A 50 4.53 -12.27 8.77
C LEU A 50 3.57 -13.15 9.59
N GLY A 51 2.26 -13.03 9.37
CA GLY A 51 1.26 -13.76 10.16
C GLY A 51 1.34 -15.27 9.99
N ILE A 52 1.38 -15.76 8.75
CA ILE A 52 1.46 -17.20 8.47
C ILE A 52 2.73 -17.80 9.06
N PHE A 53 3.89 -17.20 8.78
CA PHE A 53 5.15 -17.81 9.15
C PHE A 53 5.53 -17.58 10.62
N ALA A 54 5.05 -16.51 11.26
CA ALA A 54 5.13 -16.40 12.71
C ALA A 54 4.29 -17.49 13.40
N ALA A 55 3.10 -17.80 12.88
CA ALA A 55 2.28 -18.88 13.41
C ALA A 55 2.95 -20.24 13.23
N VAL A 56 3.51 -20.53 12.05
CA VAL A 56 4.27 -21.78 11.82
C VAL A 56 5.46 -21.86 12.78
N GLN A 57 6.28 -20.79 12.89
CA GLN A 57 7.46 -20.79 13.75
C GLN A 57 7.10 -21.03 15.22
N ASN A 58 6.02 -20.42 15.71
CA ASN A 58 5.59 -20.55 17.12
C ASN A 58 5.04 -21.94 17.47
N ASN A 59 4.61 -22.73 16.47
CA ASN A 59 4.01 -24.05 16.67
C ASN A 59 4.96 -25.21 16.30
N VAL A 60 6.19 -24.90 15.85
CA VAL A 60 7.16 -25.88 15.39
C VAL A 60 8.40 -25.81 16.27
N SER A 61 8.81 -26.95 16.85
CA SER A 61 10.04 -27.02 17.65
C SER A 61 11.28 -26.92 16.75
N GLN A 62 12.20 -26.02 17.11
CA GLN A 62 13.51 -25.92 16.46
C GLN A 62 14.32 -27.21 16.60
N ALA A 63 14.17 -27.95 17.71
CA ALA A 63 14.91 -29.18 17.95
C ALA A 63 14.39 -30.35 17.12
N THR A 64 13.06 -30.44 16.95
CA THR A 64 12.41 -31.58 16.26
C THR A 64 12.29 -31.35 14.76
N HIS A 65 12.06 -30.11 14.32
CA HIS A 65 11.83 -29.76 12.92
C HIS A 65 12.63 -28.51 12.51
N PRO A 66 13.97 -28.58 12.55
CA PRO A 66 14.83 -27.42 12.31
C PRO A 66 14.63 -26.79 10.92
N GLY A 67 14.36 -27.60 9.88
CA GLY A 67 14.14 -27.11 8.52
C GLY A 67 12.86 -26.27 8.38
N VAL A 68 11.76 -26.71 8.98
CA VAL A 68 10.48 -25.98 8.95
C VAL A 68 10.58 -24.71 9.80
N PHE A 69 11.23 -24.80 10.96
CA PHE A 69 11.50 -23.64 11.80
C PHE A 69 12.35 -22.59 11.08
N ALA A 70 13.42 -23.01 10.39
CA ALA A 70 14.29 -22.12 9.63
C ALA A 70 13.57 -21.48 8.43
N MET A 71 12.76 -22.25 7.70
CA MET A 71 11.94 -21.72 6.60
C MET A 71 10.94 -20.67 7.12
N ALA A 72 10.27 -20.95 8.24
CA ALA A 72 9.35 -20.00 8.84
C ALA A 72 10.07 -18.72 9.29
N ALA A 73 11.24 -18.85 9.94
CA ALA A 73 12.09 -17.71 10.28
C ALA A 73 12.50 -16.88 9.05
N PHE A 74 12.86 -17.54 7.95
CA PHE A 74 13.27 -16.89 6.71
C PHE A 74 12.19 -15.95 6.16
N PHE A 75 10.97 -16.44 5.98
CA PHE A 75 9.87 -15.63 5.46
C PHE A 75 9.39 -14.58 6.45
N LYS A 76 9.30 -14.93 7.74
CA LYS A 76 8.92 -14.02 8.81
C LYS A 76 9.87 -12.82 8.87
N ASN A 77 11.18 -13.07 8.93
CA ASN A 77 12.19 -12.00 9.03
C ASN A 77 12.20 -11.12 7.76
N GLY A 78 11.99 -11.72 6.59
CA GLY A 78 11.84 -10.97 5.33
C GLY A 78 10.64 -10.01 5.35
N ALA A 79 9.52 -10.43 5.94
CA ALA A 79 8.35 -9.60 6.13
C ALA A 79 8.57 -8.51 7.20
N GLU A 80 9.18 -8.85 8.34
CA GLU A 80 9.50 -7.90 9.42
C GLU A 80 10.41 -6.76 8.94
N ALA A 81 11.30 -7.02 7.98
CA ALA A 81 12.16 -5.99 7.41
C ALA A 81 11.36 -4.84 6.76
N VAL A 82 10.19 -5.12 6.18
CA VAL A 82 9.29 -4.10 5.62
C VAL A 82 8.69 -3.25 6.74
N PHE A 83 8.12 -3.89 7.77
CA PHE A 83 7.49 -3.20 8.89
C PHE A 83 8.48 -2.38 9.72
N GLY A 84 9.66 -2.95 9.98
CA GLY A 84 10.74 -2.28 10.72
C GLY A 84 11.29 -1.04 10.01
N ASN A 85 11.03 -0.88 8.71
CA ASN A 85 11.52 0.25 7.91
C ASN A 85 10.40 1.13 7.35
N LEU A 86 9.17 1.05 7.89
CA LEU A 86 8.07 1.92 7.45
C LEU A 86 8.40 3.41 7.47
N PRO A 87 9.03 3.98 8.53
CA PRO A 87 9.42 5.40 8.51
C PRO A 87 10.31 5.77 7.31
N THR A 88 11.26 4.91 6.96
CA THR A 88 12.15 5.08 5.82
C THR A 88 11.37 5.06 4.50
N LEU A 89 10.49 4.07 4.33
CA LEU A 89 9.66 3.93 3.11
C LEU A 89 8.76 5.15 2.91
N PHE A 90 8.19 5.68 4.00
CA PHE A 90 7.36 6.88 3.96
C PHE A 90 8.16 8.15 3.66
N ALA A 91 9.38 8.30 4.20
CA ALA A 91 10.25 9.43 3.84
C ALA A 91 10.50 9.49 2.33
N ILE A 92 10.83 8.36 1.73
CA ILE A 92 11.05 8.22 0.28
C ILE A 92 9.75 8.51 -0.49
N ALA A 93 8.66 7.85 -0.11
CA ALA A 93 7.40 7.94 -0.84
C ALA A 93 6.78 9.34 -0.83
N ILE A 94 6.85 10.04 0.31
CA ILE A 94 6.41 11.44 0.41
C ILE A 94 7.28 12.33 -0.47
N ALA A 95 8.61 12.18 -0.45
CA ALA A 95 9.47 12.98 -1.32
C ALA A 95 9.09 12.78 -2.79
N VAL A 96 9.02 11.52 -3.23
CA VAL A 96 8.65 11.12 -4.60
C VAL A 96 7.29 11.69 -5.04
N ALA A 97 6.29 11.64 -4.18
CA ALA A 97 4.94 12.13 -4.49
C ALA A 97 4.88 13.65 -4.71
N PHE A 98 5.72 14.41 -4.01
CA PHE A 98 5.75 15.87 -4.08
C PHE A 98 6.79 16.43 -5.08
N THR A 99 7.57 15.57 -5.75
CA THR A 99 8.65 15.97 -6.67
C THR A 99 8.53 15.34 -8.06
N ASN A 100 7.31 15.16 -8.56
CA ASN A 100 7.05 14.57 -9.89
C ASN A 100 7.76 13.22 -10.11
N GLN A 101 7.83 12.36 -9.09
CA GLN A 101 8.45 11.03 -9.17
C GLN A 101 9.97 11.04 -9.45
N SER A 102 10.67 12.12 -9.06
CA SER A 102 12.13 12.22 -9.19
C SER A 102 12.87 11.18 -8.32
N GLY A 103 13.71 10.36 -8.95
CA GLY A 103 14.60 9.43 -8.24
C GLY A 103 15.64 10.12 -7.34
N VAL A 104 16.08 11.34 -7.72
CA VAL A 104 17.01 12.13 -6.92
C VAL A 104 16.37 12.59 -5.60
N ALA A 105 15.09 12.96 -5.63
CA ALA A 105 14.35 13.30 -4.42
C ALA A 105 14.20 12.09 -3.50
N ALA A 106 13.94 10.91 -4.07
CA ALA A 106 13.86 9.63 -3.36
C ALA A 106 15.16 9.34 -2.60
N LEU A 107 16.30 9.40 -3.30
CA LEU A 107 17.62 9.20 -2.70
C LEU A 107 17.94 10.26 -1.64
N SER A 108 17.61 11.53 -1.92
CA SER A 108 17.82 12.62 -0.96
C SER A 108 17.02 12.41 0.32
N ALA A 109 15.81 11.85 0.23
CA ALA A 109 14.95 11.62 1.39
C ALA A 109 15.47 10.46 2.25
N PHE A 110 15.97 9.40 1.61
CA PHE A 110 16.66 8.31 2.31
C PHE A 110 17.90 8.83 3.06
N VAL A 111 18.74 9.62 2.37
CA VAL A 111 19.92 10.25 2.98
C VAL A 111 19.51 11.20 4.10
N GLY A 112 18.46 12.00 3.91
CA GLY A 112 17.93 12.89 4.94
C GLY A 112 17.44 12.13 6.18
N TRP A 113 16.79 10.98 5.99
CA TRP A 113 16.34 10.12 7.08
C TRP A 113 17.53 9.52 7.86
N LEU A 114 18.57 9.07 7.17
CA LEU A 114 19.81 8.60 7.81
C LEU A 114 20.44 9.69 8.67
N ILE A 115 20.58 10.91 8.13
CA ILE A 115 21.22 12.03 8.82
C ILE A 115 20.37 12.46 10.02
N PHE A 116 19.05 12.58 9.83
CA PHE A 116 18.12 12.91 10.90
C PHE A 116 18.25 11.97 12.10
N ASN A 117 18.39 10.66 11.88
CA ASN A 117 18.56 9.68 12.95
C ASN A 117 19.99 9.64 13.53
N ALA A 118 21.02 9.77 12.69
CA ALA A 118 22.41 9.76 13.12
C ALA A 118 22.73 10.95 14.02
N THR A 119 22.24 12.14 13.66
CA THR A 119 22.41 13.36 14.48
C THR A 119 21.77 13.23 15.85
N GLN A 120 20.62 12.55 15.93
CA GLN A 120 19.97 12.28 17.22
C GLN A 120 20.78 11.35 18.10
N THR A 121 21.36 10.30 17.52
CA THR A 121 22.14 9.29 18.24
C THR A 121 23.29 9.95 19.02
N ALA A 122 23.91 10.99 18.46
CA ALA A 122 25.00 11.74 19.09
C ALA A 122 24.60 12.49 20.38
N LEU A 123 23.30 12.69 20.63
CA LEU A 123 22.77 13.48 21.75
C LEU A 123 21.82 12.67 22.65
N ILE A 124 21.79 11.35 22.49
CA ILE A 124 21.02 10.42 23.33
C ILE A 124 22.02 9.59 24.14
N PHE A 125 22.04 9.82 25.46
CA PHE A 125 22.98 9.16 26.36
C PHE A 125 22.24 8.19 27.29
N PRO A 126 22.78 6.98 27.56
CA PRO A 126 22.19 6.08 28.53
C PRO A 126 22.30 6.69 29.94
N ALA A 127 21.18 6.79 30.66
CA ALA A 127 21.16 7.23 32.05
C ALA A 127 21.23 6.03 33.02
N ASN A 128 20.51 4.95 32.69
CA ASN A 128 20.58 3.64 33.36
C ASN A 128 20.15 2.53 32.37
N SER A 129 19.96 1.29 32.85
CA SER A 129 19.60 0.15 32.00
C SER A 129 18.27 0.31 31.24
N GLN A 130 17.38 1.23 31.63
CA GLN A 130 16.04 1.38 31.02
C GLN A 130 15.69 2.81 30.59
N THR A 131 16.54 3.80 30.88
CA THR A 131 16.26 5.22 30.61
C THR A 131 17.46 5.96 30.05
N PHE A 132 17.18 7.09 29.39
CA PHE A 132 18.12 7.89 28.63
C PHE A 132 18.03 9.37 29.03
N THR A 133 19.14 10.07 28.89
CA THR A 133 19.21 11.53 28.98
C THR A 133 19.28 12.11 27.57
N ILE A 134 18.41 13.07 27.28
CA ILE A 134 18.30 13.73 25.98
C ILE A 134 18.21 15.23 26.21
N LEU A 135 19.26 15.98 25.85
CA LEU A 135 19.37 17.41 26.14
C LEU A 135 19.08 17.72 27.62
N TYR A 136 17.96 18.41 27.91
CA TYR A 136 17.51 18.76 29.26
C TYR A 136 16.48 17.76 29.84
N TYR A 137 16.08 16.73 29.09
CA TYR A 137 15.22 15.66 29.59
C TYR A 137 16.04 14.59 30.29
N ASN A 138 15.72 14.33 31.55
CA ASN A 138 16.29 13.25 32.35
C ASN A 138 15.30 12.09 32.45
N ASN A 139 15.79 10.85 32.47
CA ASN A 139 14.98 9.62 32.61
C ASN A 139 13.96 9.40 31.49
N VAL A 140 14.31 9.73 30.24
CA VAL A 140 13.48 9.41 29.07
C VAL A 140 13.40 7.88 28.92
N PRO A 141 12.20 7.28 28.86
CA PRO A 141 12.06 5.83 28.81
C PRO A 141 12.57 5.26 27.48
N ALA A 142 13.14 4.06 27.51
CA ALA A 142 13.62 3.37 26.30
C ALA A 142 12.52 3.21 25.22
N THR A 143 11.25 3.15 25.61
CA THR A 143 10.09 3.05 24.70
C THR A 143 9.84 4.32 23.88
N ALA A 144 10.36 5.47 24.30
CA ALA A 144 10.33 6.70 23.51
C ALA A 144 11.43 6.73 22.43
N LEU A 145 12.28 5.71 22.36
CA LEU A 145 13.34 5.52 21.38
C LEU A 145 13.08 4.29 20.52
N ALA A 146 13.67 4.28 19.32
CA ALA A 146 13.60 3.17 18.38
C ALA A 146 14.97 2.95 17.72
N MET A 147 15.15 1.75 17.14
CA MET A 147 16.28 1.45 16.27
C MET A 147 15.87 1.72 14.82
N ASN A 148 16.33 2.84 14.27
CA ASN A 148 16.06 3.25 12.89
C ASN A 148 17.32 3.03 12.06
N LEU A 149 17.31 2.06 11.14
CA LEU A 149 18.47 1.70 10.29
C LEU A 149 19.75 1.43 11.12
N GLY A 150 19.61 0.76 12.26
CA GLY A 150 20.73 0.48 13.18
C GLY A 150 21.15 1.65 14.06
N LEU A 151 20.51 2.81 13.94
CA LEU A 151 20.79 4.01 14.75
C LEU A 151 19.74 4.15 15.85
N ARG A 152 20.18 4.40 17.08
CA ARG A 152 19.28 4.64 18.20
C ARG A 152 18.82 6.09 18.18
N SER A 153 17.55 6.31 17.86
CA SER A 153 16.97 7.65 17.71
C SER A 153 15.57 7.71 18.31
N LEU A 154 14.94 8.89 18.27
CA LEU A 154 13.60 9.08 18.78
C LEU A 154 12.59 8.19 18.04
N SER A 155 11.68 7.56 18.79
CA SER A 155 10.58 6.76 18.24
C SER A 155 9.51 7.67 17.62
N THR A 156 9.84 8.23 16.46
CA THR A 156 8.98 9.14 15.70
C THR A 156 8.01 8.42 14.77
N SER A 157 8.16 7.10 14.64
CA SER A 157 7.37 6.24 13.76
C SER A 157 7.26 6.82 12.33
N VAL A 158 6.19 6.48 11.62
CA VAL A 158 5.92 6.93 10.24
C VAL A 158 5.90 8.46 10.15
N PHE A 159 5.48 9.15 11.22
CA PHE A 159 5.40 10.61 11.27
C PHE A 159 6.75 11.30 11.05
N GLY A 160 7.82 10.79 11.67
CA GLY A 160 9.18 11.29 11.44
C GLY A 160 9.59 11.14 9.98
N GLY A 161 9.28 9.99 9.37
CA GLY A 161 9.51 9.73 7.95
C GLY A 161 8.79 10.74 7.05
N VAL A 162 7.49 10.97 7.29
CA VAL A 162 6.68 11.94 6.54
C VAL A 162 7.25 13.35 6.61
N ILE A 163 7.70 13.80 7.79
CA ILE A 163 8.34 15.12 7.96
C ILE A 163 9.62 15.21 7.12
N VAL A 164 10.50 14.23 7.24
CA VAL A 164 11.78 14.21 6.51
C VAL A 164 11.54 14.18 4.99
N GLY A 165 10.59 13.37 4.53
CA GLY A 165 10.18 13.34 3.13
C GLY A 165 9.62 14.67 2.64
N ALA A 166 8.76 15.32 3.43
CA ALA A 166 8.17 16.60 3.08
C ALA A 166 9.22 17.72 3.00
N ILE A 167 10.13 17.81 3.98
CA ILE A 167 11.23 18.77 3.97
C ILE A 167 12.13 18.52 2.75
N THR A 168 12.45 17.25 2.46
CA THR A 168 13.25 16.90 1.28
C THR A 168 12.55 17.32 -0.02
N ALA A 169 11.23 17.11 -0.13
CA ALA A 169 10.48 17.56 -1.30
C ALA A 169 10.53 19.07 -1.49
N LEU A 170 10.41 19.84 -0.40
CA LEU A 170 10.54 21.30 -0.42
C LEU A 170 11.93 21.72 -0.90
N LEU A 171 12.99 21.07 -0.41
CA LEU A 171 14.36 21.33 -0.82
C LEU A 171 14.60 20.98 -2.28
N PHE A 172 14.12 19.82 -2.74
CA PHE A 172 14.21 19.42 -4.14
C PHE A 172 13.52 20.45 -5.04
N ASN A 173 12.25 20.76 -4.78
CA ASN A 173 11.47 21.69 -5.60
C ASN A 173 12.11 23.09 -5.65
N LYS A 174 12.82 23.50 -4.60
CA LYS A 174 13.52 24.78 -4.55
C LYS A 174 14.89 24.77 -5.23
N PHE A 175 15.66 23.70 -5.10
CA PHE A 175 17.10 23.72 -5.39
C PHE A 175 17.55 22.79 -6.54
N HIS A 176 16.69 21.94 -7.07
CA HIS A 176 17.05 21.00 -8.15
C HIS A 176 17.54 21.67 -9.45
N THR A 177 17.33 22.99 -9.62
CA THR A 177 17.79 23.79 -10.76
C THR A 177 18.81 24.87 -10.38
N ILE A 178 19.38 24.83 -9.17
CA ILE A 178 20.33 25.86 -8.70
C ILE A 178 21.60 25.89 -9.55
N GLN A 179 22.12 27.12 -9.77
CA GLN A 179 23.41 27.38 -10.39
C GLN A 179 24.34 28.05 -9.39
N LEU A 180 25.45 27.40 -9.07
CA LEU A 180 26.48 27.86 -8.14
C LEU A 180 27.66 28.50 -8.90
N PRO A 181 28.53 29.27 -8.22
CA PRO A 181 29.74 29.82 -8.81
C PRO A 181 30.63 28.74 -9.44
N LYS A 182 31.37 29.08 -10.51
CA LYS A 182 32.14 28.13 -11.33
C LYS A 182 33.06 27.20 -10.52
N VAL A 183 33.67 27.69 -9.45
CA VAL A 183 34.57 26.91 -8.57
C VAL A 183 33.88 25.72 -7.90
N VAL A 184 32.57 25.82 -7.63
CA VAL A 184 31.75 24.77 -7.01
C VAL A 184 30.65 24.26 -7.94
N GLY A 185 30.76 24.56 -9.24
CA GLY A 185 29.73 24.24 -10.25
C GLY A 185 29.46 22.74 -10.44
N PHE A 186 30.36 21.88 -9.97
CA PHE A 186 30.15 20.42 -9.93
C PHE A 186 28.88 20.02 -9.17
N PHE A 187 28.50 20.80 -8.17
CA PHE A 187 27.34 20.54 -7.31
C PHE A 187 26.04 21.17 -7.84
N ASN A 188 25.98 21.65 -9.08
CA ASN A 188 24.78 22.29 -9.63
C ASN A 188 23.57 21.35 -9.74
N GLY A 189 22.39 21.97 -9.71
CA GLY A 189 21.10 21.32 -9.94
C GLY A 189 20.81 20.15 -8.99
N ASN A 190 20.40 19.02 -9.54
CA ASN A 190 20.03 17.81 -8.80
C ASN A 190 21.07 17.33 -7.79
N ARG A 191 22.36 17.55 -8.05
CA ARG A 191 23.47 17.14 -7.16
C ARG A 191 23.53 17.97 -5.87
N PHE A 192 22.98 19.18 -5.90
CA PHE A 192 22.89 20.03 -4.71
C PHE A 192 21.87 19.54 -3.69
N VAL A 193 20.84 18.81 -4.15
CA VAL A 193 19.68 18.47 -3.30
C VAL A 193 20.08 17.58 -2.10
N PRO A 194 20.88 16.51 -2.25
CA PRO A 194 21.37 15.76 -1.09
C PRO A 194 22.20 16.60 -0.12
N ILE A 195 23.00 17.55 -0.62
CA ILE A 195 23.89 18.40 0.18
C ILE A 195 23.07 19.35 1.06
N ILE A 196 22.10 20.06 0.47
CA ILE A 196 21.25 20.95 1.26
C ILE A 196 20.33 20.16 2.19
N THR A 197 19.93 18.94 1.82
CA THR A 197 19.17 18.04 2.69
C THR A 197 19.98 17.69 3.94
N LEU A 198 21.26 17.35 3.80
CA LEU A 198 22.15 17.12 4.94
C LEU A 198 22.18 18.31 5.89
N LEU A 199 22.47 19.51 5.37
CA LEU A 199 22.59 20.72 6.19
C LEU A 199 21.27 21.08 6.88
N THR A 200 20.13 20.79 6.24
CA THR A 200 18.81 21.06 6.79
C THR A 200 18.41 20.05 7.85
N MET A 201 18.82 18.78 7.73
CA MET A 201 18.42 17.72 8.68
C MET A 201 19.11 17.84 10.04
N LEU A 202 20.29 18.46 10.12
CA LEU A 202 20.99 18.71 11.39
C LEU A 202 20.15 19.54 12.38
N PRO A 203 19.70 20.77 12.04
CA PRO A 203 18.85 21.55 12.94
C PRO A 203 17.46 20.92 13.13
N VAL A 204 16.90 20.24 12.12
CA VAL A 204 15.61 19.53 12.25
C VAL A 204 15.70 18.42 13.29
N ALA A 205 16.79 17.64 13.30
CA ALA A 205 17.06 16.63 14.32
C ALA A 205 17.17 17.25 15.72
N LEU A 206 17.86 18.40 15.85
CA LEU A 206 17.98 19.10 17.13
C LEU A 206 16.61 19.58 17.65
N VAL A 207 15.77 20.14 16.78
CA VAL A 207 14.40 20.54 17.12
C VAL A 207 13.57 19.32 17.55
N ALA A 208 13.71 18.18 16.86
CA ALA A 208 13.04 16.95 17.26
C ALA A 208 13.46 16.49 18.66
N LEU A 209 14.75 16.58 19.02
CA LEU A 209 15.24 16.27 20.38
C LEU A 209 14.70 17.22 21.46
N MET A 210 14.30 18.45 21.11
CA MET A 210 13.70 19.38 22.05
C MET A 210 12.20 19.09 22.29
N ILE A 211 11.48 18.69 21.24
CA ILE A 211 10.00 18.60 21.27
C ILE A 211 9.51 17.17 21.47
N TRP A 212 10.11 16.21 20.77
CA TRP A 212 9.59 14.84 20.71
C TRP A 212 9.66 14.07 22.03
N PRO A 213 10.70 14.20 22.89
CA PRO A 213 10.72 13.48 24.17
C PRO A 213 9.47 13.72 25.01
N ALA A 214 8.93 14.94 25.04
CA ALA A 214 7.67 15.24 25.74
C ALA A 214 6.48 14.44 25.17
N ILE A 215 6.38 14.35 23.83
CA ILE A 215 5.35 13.55 23.14
C ILE A 215 5.52 12.06 23.46
N GLY A 216 6.76 11.55 23.36
CA GLY A 216 7.06 10.15 23.65
C GLY A 216 6.77 9.76 25.10
N ILE A 217 7.11 10.64 26.06
CA ILE A 217 6.76 10.46 27.47
C ILE A 217 5.24 10.46 27.66
N GLY A 218 4.52 11.39 27.03
CA GLY A 218 3.06 11.45 27.07
C GLY A 218 2.38 10.20 26.50
N LEU A 219 2.86 9.70 25.35
CA LEU A 219 2.37 8.47 24.73
C LEU A 219 2.66 7.25 25.62
N ASN A 220 3.83 7.19 26.25
CA ASN A 220 4.16 6.11 27.18
C ASN A 220 3.28 6.16 28.45
N ALA A 221 3.10 7.34 29.05
CA ALA A 221 2.23 7.52 30.22
C ALA A 221 0.78 7.13 29.90
N LEU A 222 0.27 7.53 28.73
CA LEU A 222 -1.04 7.12 28.25
C LEU A 222 -1.11 5.60 28.06
N GLY A 223 -0.11 4.99 27.42
CA GLY A 223 -0.01 3.54 27.30
C GLY A 223 -0.04 2.83 28.66
N GLN A 224 0.79 3.25 29.61
CA GLN A 224 0.81 2.68 30.96
C GLN A 224 -0.53 2.82 31.69
N SER A 225 -1.24 3.93 31.51
CA SER A 225 -2.58 4.12 32.11
C SER A 225 -3.62 3.14 31.55
N LEU A 226 -3.42 2.69 30.31
CA LEU A 226 -4.25 1.69 29.66
C LEU A 226 -3.78 0.26 30.00
N GLY A 227 -2.65 0.02 30.64
CA GLY A 227 -2.09 -1.33 30.91
C GLY A 227 -2.90 -2.28 31.80
N VAL A 228 -4.13 -1.92 32.17
CA VAL A 228 -5.06 -2.77 32.92
C VAL A 228 -5.82 -3.68 31.95
N LEU A 229 -5.50 -4.98 31.99
CA LEU A 229 -6.16 -6.03 31.20
C LEU A 229 -7.27 -6.68 32.04
N SER A 230 -8.46 -6.08 32.11
CA SER A 230 -9.51 -6.56 33.03
C SER A 230 -10.26 -7.79 32.50
N ARG A 231 -10.54 -8.76 33.37
CA ARG A 231 -11.30 -10.00 33.08
C ARG A 231 -12.62 -9.77 32.33
N ASN A 232 -13.36 -8.73 32.69
CA ASN A 232 -14.71 -8.45 32.17
C ASN A 232 -14.70 -7.32 31.14
N GLY A 233 -13.51 -7.03 30.57
CA GLY A 233 -13.26 -5.83 29.80
C GLY A 233 -13.36 -4.56 30.64
N ASN A 234 -12.77 -3.50 30.12
CA ASN A 234 -12.88 -2.17 30.71
C ASN A 234 -13.01 -1.11 29.62
N PHE A 235 -13.33 0.12 30.03
CA PHE A 235 -13.43 1.23 29.10
C PHE A 235 -12.08 1.61 28.46
N ASN A 236 -10.95 1.06 28.93
CA ASN A 236 -9.64 1.31 28.32
C ASN A 236 -9.57 0.74 26.90
N ALA A 237 -10.25 -0.38 26.62
CA ALA A 237 -10.38 -0.92 25.26
C ALA A 237 -11.07 0.07 24.31
N PHE A 238 -12.09 0.79 24.79
CA PHE A 238 -12.74 1.86 24.03
C PHE A 238 -11.74 3.00 23.73
N ILE A 239 -11.08 3.52 24.77
CA ILE A 239 -10.13 4.63 24.65
C ILE A 239 -9.00 4.26 23.67
N PHE A 240 -8.44 3.05 23.82
CA PHE A 240 -7.44 2.52 22.91
C PHE A 240 -7.96 2.50 21.47
N GLY A 241 -9.11 1.88 21.22
CA GLY A 241 -9.66 1.76 19.87
C GLY A 241 -9.93 3.12 19.21
N TYR A 242 -10.40 4.10 19.98
CA TYR A 242 -10.60 5.46 19.48
C TYR A 242 -9.27 6.14 19.15
N VAL A 243 -8.31 6.13 20.08
CA VAL A 243 -7.01 6.82 19.92
C VAL A 243 -6.18 6.16 18.82
N GLU A 244 -6.10 4.83 18.78
CA GLU A 244 -5.41 4.10 17.71
C GLU A 244 -5.95 4.54 16.35
N ARG A 245 -7.28 4.51 16.19
CA ARG A 245 -7.91 4.84 14.91
C ARG A 245 -7.79 6.32 14.56
N ALA A 246 -7.92 7.21 15.54
CA ALA A 246 -7.75 8.65 15.34
C ALA A 246 -6.33 9.04 14.91
N LEU A 247 -5.33 8.21 15.24
CA LEU A 247 -3.91 8.43 14.91
C LEU A 247 -3.48 7.82 13.57
N VAL A 248 -4.32 6.99 12.93
CA VAL A 248 -4.05 6.39 11.60
C VAL A 248 -3.68 7.44 10.54
N PRO A 249 -4.40 8.56 10.39
CA PRO A 249 -4.09 9.59 9.37
C PRO A 249 -2.68 10.21 9.50
N PHE A 250 -2.09 10.12 10.68
CA PHE A 250 -0.77 10.68 10.99
C PHE A 250 0.33 9.61 11.01
N GLY A 251 -0.02 8.34 10.84
CA GLY A 251 0.90 7.21 11.02
C GLY A 251 1.40 7.04 12.46
N LEU A 252 0.85 7.81 13.42
CA LEU A 252 1.26 7.80 14.83
C LEU A 252 0.71 6.59 15.61
N HIS A 253 -0.27 5.89 15.03
CA HIS A 253 -0.91 4.75 15.66
C HIS A 253 0.10 3.63 16.01
N HIS A 254 1.14 3.40 15.19
CA HIS A 254 2.22 2.46 15.49
C HIS A 254 3.07 2.87 16.71
N ALA A 255 3.34 4.17 16.89
CA ALA A 255 4.03 4.65 18.09
C ALA A 255 3.15 4.48 19.34
N PHE A 256 1.84 4.62 19.18
CA PHE A 256 0.87 4.52 20.28
C PHE A 256 0.65 3.09 20.76
N TYR A 257 0.37 2.14 19.86
CA TYR A 257 0.06 0.77 20.29
C TYR A 257 1.30 -0.05 20.64
N ALA A 258 2.49 0.25 20.10
CA ALA A 258 3.68 -0.57 20.30
C ALA A 258 4.08 -0.75 21.78
N PRO A 259 4.10 0.30 22.63
CA PRO A 259 4.31 0.13 24.07
C PRO A 259 3.29 -0.81 24.72
N LEU A 260 2.02 -0.76 24.29
CA LEU A 260 0.96 -1.61 24.82
C LEU A 260 1.13 -3.07 24.40
N TRP A 261 1.47 -3.33 23.14
CA TRP A 261 1.59 -4.71 22.64
C TRP A 261 2.87 -5.42 23.09
N PHE A 262 3.97 -4.68 23.22
CA PHE A 262 5.31 -5.28 23.35
C PHE A 262 6.01 -5.03 24.68
N THR A 263 5.44 -4.21 25.55
CA THR A 263 6.09 -3.81 26.81
C THR A 263 5.13 -3.87 27.98
N SER A 264 5.64 -3.82 29.20
CA SER A 264 4.84 -3.86 30.42
C SER A 264 3.81 -2.73 30.54
N ALA A 265 3.90 -1.69 29.71
CA ALA A 265 2.90 -0.64 29.60
C ALA A 265 1.51 -1.16 29.22
N GLY A 266 1.40 -2.23 28.42
CA GLY A 266 0.10 -2.87 28.12
C GLY A 266 -0.29 -3.98 29.06
N GLY A 267 0.34 -4.04 30.24
CA GLY A 267 0.13 -5.10 31.21
C GLY A 267 1.29 -6.08 31.22
N SER A 268 1.52 -6.69 32.38
CA SER A 268 2.48 -7.77 32.56
C SER A 268 1.98 -8.73 33.61
N ILE A 269 2.36 -10.00 33.51
CA ILE A 269 2.01 -11.01 34.53
C ILE A 269 2.46 -10.55 35.93
N ALA A 270 3.62 -9.89 36.03
CA ALA A 270 4.11 -9.31 37.28
C ALA A 270 3.15 -8.26 37.88
N ASN A 271 2.64 -7.33 37.06
CA ASN A 271 1.70 -6.29 37.49
C ASN A 271 0.33 -6.86 37.89
N ILE A 272 -0.07 -7.96 37.25
CA ILE A 272 -1.36 -8.63 37.47
C ILE A 272 -1.36 -9.37 38.82
N ILE A 273 -0.28 -10.10 39.12
CA ILE A 273 -0.13 -10.85 40.39
C ILE A 273 0.00 -9.89 41.59
N VAL A 274 0.73 -8.78 41.45
CA VAL A 274 0.92 -7.79 42.52
C VAL A 274 -0.38 -7.06 42.86
N ASN A 275 -1.22 -6.72 41.86
CA ASN A 275 -2.48 -6.03 42.10
C ASN A 275 -3.64 -6.96 42.52
N GLN A 276 -3.56 -8.26 42.24
CA GLN A 276 -4.50 -9.27 42.73
C GLN A 276 -4.09 -9.93 44.05
N ALA A 277 -2.97 -9.51 44.67
CA ALA A 277 -2.54 -9.97 45.99
C ALA A 277 -3.45 -9.48 47.15
N GLY A 278 -4.72 -9.18 46.86
CA GLY A 278 -5.82 -9.19 47.80
C GLY A 278 -6.44 -10.59 47.83
N SER A 279 -6.28 -11.25 48.98
CA SER A 279 -6.98 -12.45 49.49
C SER A 279 -6.79 -13.86 48.88
N ASP A 280 -6.46 -14.10 47.60
CA ASP A 280 -6.60 -15.48 47.06
C ASP A 280 -5.47 -15.99 46.12
N ALA A 281 -4.22 -15.57 46.33
CA ALA A 281 -3.10 -15.99 45.46
C ALA A 281 -2.55 -17.40 45.83
N ILE A 282 -2.35 -18.25 44.81
CA ILE A 282 -1.61 -19.52 44.91
C ILE A 282 -0.11 -19.22 44.68
N ALA A 283 0.77 -19.62 45.61
CA ALA A 283 2.22 -19.40 45.50
C ALA A 283 3.00 -20.71 45.69
N PRO A 284 3.99 -21.02 44.85
CA PRO A 284 4.88 -22.16 45.05
C PRO A 284 5.89 -21.87 46.15
N LEU A 285 6.08 -22.84 47.04
CA LEU A 285 7.14 -22.82 48.05
C LEU A 285 8.42 -23.38 47.42
N ILE A 286 9.41 -22.50 47.24
CA ILE A 286 10.74 -22.84 46.72
C ILE A 286 11.70 -22.97 47.89
N VAL A 287 12.43 -24.09 47.96
CA VAL A 287 13.48 -24.34 48.94
C VAL A 287 14.74 -24.82 48.23
N THR A 288 15.89 -24.54 48.82
CA THR A 288 17.17 -25.04 48.34
C THR A 288 17.42 -26.41 48.97
N ASP A 289 17.76 -27.41 48.16
CA ASP A 289 18.16 -28.73 48.66
C ASP A 289 19.60 -28.72 49.22
N GLU A 290 20.03 -29.86 49.73
CA GLU A 290 21.34 -30.04 50.38
C GLU A 290 22.52 -29.87 49.40
N ASP A 291 22.27 -29.96 48.09
CA ASP A 291 23.26 -29.78 47.02
C ASP A 291 23.27 -28.33 46.47
N GLY A 292 22.48 -27.43 47.06
CA GLY A 292 22.41 -26.02 46.68
C GLY A 292 21.48 -25.73 45.50
N GLN A 293 20.69 -26.71 45.04
CA GLN A 293 19.75 -26.56 43.92
C GLN A 293 18.37 -26.10 44.43
N ARG A 294 17.73 -25.18 43.69
CA ARG A 294 16.42 -24.65 44.06
C ARG A 294 15.32 -25.58 43.54
N VAL A 295 14.60 -26.22 44.45
CA VAL A 295 13.52 -27.19 44.16
C VAL A 295 12.18 -26.71 44.71
N ILE A 296 11.09 -27.01 44.01
CA ILE A 296 9.73 -26.64 44.41
C ILE A 296 9.14 -27.78 45.23
N ARG A 297 8.92 -27.56 46.53
CA ARG A 297 8.38 -28.62 47.41
C ARG A 297 6.87 -28.66 47.50
N SER A 298 6.16 -27.56 47.23
CA SER A 298 4.68 -27.55 47.17
C SER A 298 4.12 -26.35 46.40
N ILE A 299 2.91 -26.49 45.86
CA ILE A 299 2.08 -25.39 45.33
C ILE A 299 1.02 -25.13 46.41
N VAL A 300 1.20 -24.08 47.21
CA VAL A 300 0.26 -23.77 48.29
C VAL A 300 -0.82 -22.84 47.75
N GLY A 301 -2.06 -23.31 47.70
CA GLY A 301 -3.22 -22.44 47.52
C GLY A 301 -3.56 -21.78 48.85
N VAL A 302 -3.61 -20.45 48.88
CA VAL A 302 -4.22 -19.72 50.00
C VAL A 302 -5.73 -19.97 49.88
N ALA A 303 -6.23 -20.96 50.62
CA ALA A 303 -7.65 -21.23 50.70
C ALA A 303 -8.34 -20.13 51.52
N ALA A 304 -9.58 -19.83 51.15
CA ALA A 304 -10.48 -18.77 51.62
C ALA A 304 -10.83 -18.75 53.13
N ASN A 305 -9.99 -19.29 54.01
CA ASN A 305 -10.18 -19.25 55.46
C ASN A 305 -8.97 -18.60 56.13
N LYS A 306 -9.24 -17.60 56.98
CA LYS A 306 -8.27 -16.64 57.54
C LYS A 306 -7.16 -17.22 58.44
N ASP A 307 -7.01 -18.54 58.51
CA ASP A 307 -6.12 -19.22 59.47
C ASP A 307 -5.02 -20.12 58.83
N ALA A 308 -4.78 -20.04 57.52
CA ALA A 308 -3.71 -20.81 56.89
C ALA A 308 -2.41 -19.98 56.68
N VAL A 309 -1.40 -20.34 57.49
CA VAL A 309 0.06 -20.04 57.45
C VAL A 309 0.51 -18.97 56.45
N LYS A 310 0.84 -17.78 56.99
CA LYS A 310 1.68 -16.78 56.31
C LYS A 310 3.16 -17.11 56.56
N PRO A 311 3.99 -17.37 55.54
CA PRO A 311 5.43 -17.21 55.69
C PRO A 311 5.73 -15.71 55.75
N ALA A 312 6.39 -15.25 56.80
CA ALA A 312 6.84 -13.87 56.93
C ALA A 312 7.80 -13.51 55.78
N GLY A 313 7.59 -12.36 55.13
CA GLY A 313 8.59 -11.76 54.22
C GLY A 313 8.27 -11.70 52.72
N PHE A 314 6.99 -11.71 52.31
CA PHE A 314 6.64 -11.48 50.90
C PHE A 314 6.55 -9.97 50.58
N THR A 315 7.50 -9.45 49.80
CA THR A 315 7.50 -8.08 49.24
C THR A 315 7.67 -8.09 47.71
N ALA A 316 7.20 -7.04 47.03
CA ALA A 316 7.14 -6.88 45.56
C ALA A 316 8.47 -7.06 44.77
N GLN A 317 9.59 -7.20 45.48
CA GLN A 317 10.94 -7.34 44.92
C GLN A 317 11.29 -8.79 44.51
N ASN A 318 10.45 -9.78 44.85
CA ASN A 318 10.75 -11.21 44.71
C ASN A 318 10.25 -11.87 43.40
N TRP A 319 9.88 -11.09 42.38
CA TRP A 319 9.39 -11.63 41.09
C TRP A 319 10.44 -12.47 40.32
N MET A 320 11.73 -12.24 40.60
CA MET A 320 12.86 -12.94 40.01
C MET A 320 12.80 -14.46 40.19
N TYR A 321 11.96 -14.96 41.09
CA TYR A 321 11.83 -16.37 41.38
C TYR A 321 10.85 -17.13 40.49
N TRP A 322 9.92 -16.47 39.79
CA TRP A 322 9.04 -17.16 38.83
C TRP A 322 9.74 -17.50 37.52
N GLY A 323 10.58 -16.58 37.01
CA GLY A 323 11.47 -16.88 35.89
C GLY A 323 12.41 -18.04 36.24
N GLN A 324 12.98 -18.03 37.44
CA GLN A 324 13.80 -19.14 37.94
C GLN A 324 13.01 -20.43 38.18
N VAL A 325 11.74 -20.35 38.54
CA VAL A 325 10.84 -21.52 38.64
C VAL A 325 10.58 -22.12 37.28
N VAL A 326 10.24 -21.33 36.26
CA VAL A 326 10.03 -21.90 34.91
C VAL A 326 11.33 -22.39 34.29
N THR A 327 12.46 -21.70 34.51
CA THR A 327 13.78 -22.17 34.08
C THR A 327 14.24 -23.41 34.86
N ALA A 328 13.91 -23.56 36.14
CA ALA A 328 14.19 -24.77 36.91
C ALA A 328 13.28 -25.95 36.49
N LEU A 329 12.07 -25.67 36.01
CA LEU A 329 11.09 -26.65 35.58
C LEU A 329 11.18 -27.03 34.09
N ASN A 330 11.76 -26.18 33.26
CA ASN A 330 12.12 -26.48 31.88
C ASN A 330 13.44 -25.73 31.52
N PRO A 331 14.61 -26.34 31.80
CA PRO A 331 15.91 -25.69 31.62
C PRO A 331 16.24 -25.36 30.16
N ASN A 332 15.53 -25.96 29.20
CA ASN A 332 15.67 -25.67 27.77
C ASN A 332 14.77 -24.51 27.29
N THR A 333 13.82 -24.06 28.13
CA THR A 333 12.93 -22.94 27.81
C THR A 333 13.46 -21.67 28.47
N GLN A 334 14.22 -20.86 27.71
CA GLN A 334 14.57 -19.52 28.16
C GLN A 334 13.33 -18.63 28.10
N ILE A 335 12.57 -18.54 29.20
CA ILE A 335 11.58 -17.48 29.35
C ILE A 335 12.33 -16.18 29.58
N ASN A 336 12.49 -15.42 28.51
CA ASN A 336 12.85 -14.02 28.64
C ASN A 336 11.72 -13.34 29.43
N THR A 337 12.02 -12.75 30.56
CA THR A 337 11.05 -12.03 31.40
C THR A 337 10.31 -10.92 30.65
N ASP A 338 10.90 -10.39 29.57
CA ASP A 338 10.28 -9.41 28.67
C ASP A 338 9.14 -9.99 27.82
N SER A 339 9.05 -11.32 27.70
CA SER A 339 7.99 -12.03 26.95
C SER A 339 6.68 -12.20 27.73
N LEU A 340 6.69 -11.87 29.03
CA LEU A 340 5.53 -11.89 29.93
C LEU A 340 4.93 -10.49 30.15
N SER A 341 5.27 -9.56 29.25
CA SER A 341 4.93 -8.13 29.31
C SER A 341 4.48 -7.64 27.93
N GLY A 342 3.41 -6.85 27.88
CA GLY A 342 2.75 -6.38 26.67
C GLY A 342 1.64 -7.29 26.22
N ASP A 343 0.49 -6.72 25.86
CA ASP A 343 -0.76 -7.42 25.60
C ASP A 343 -0.62 -8.56 24.58
N GLN A 344 0.03 -8.26 23.45
CA GLN A 344 0.24 -9.20 22.35
C GLN A 344 1.26 -10.28 22.70
N ARG A 345 2.41 -9.88 23.25
CA ARG A 345 3.43 -10.85 23.69
C ARG A 345 2.88 -11.78 24.75
N LEU A 346 2.11 -11.21 25.68
CA LEU A 346 1.44 -11.94 26.73
C LEU A 346 0.44 -12.94 26.14
N TRP A 347 -0.37 -12.54 25.15
CA TRP A 347 -1.28 -13.44 24.46
C TRP A 347 -0.54 -14.60 23.78
N PHE A 348 0.54 -14.32 23.04
CA PHE A 348 1.34 -15.35 22.35
C PHE A 348 2.06 -16.30 23.30
N THR A 349 2.77 -15.75 24.28
CA THR A 349 3.49 -16.53 25.29
C THR A 349 2.52 -17.41 26.07
N ILE A 350 1.34 -16.91 26.42
CA ILE A 350 0.33 -17.72 27.12
C ILE A 350 -0.25 -18.83 26.23
N ASN A 351 -0.67 -18.52 25.01
CA ASN A 351 -1.30 -19.50 24.12
C ASN A 351 -0.31 -20.57 23.63
N SER A 352 0.97 -20.24 23.45
CA SER A 352 2.00 -21.18 23.02
C SER A 352 2.52 -22.09 24.13
N LEU A 353 2.59 -21.61 25.38
CA LEU A 353 3.19 -22.35 26.49
C LEU A 353 2.18 -23.20 27.28
N PHE A 354 0.90 -22.80 27.36
CA PHE A 354 0.00 -23.33 28.39
C PHE A 354 -1.26 -24.07 27.89
N VAL A 355 -1.54 -24.09 26.58
CA VAL A 355 -2.74 -24.75 26.02
C VAL A 355 -2.41 -26.18 25.56
N ASN A 356 -3.14 -27.18 26.07
CA ASN A 356 -3.03 -28.62 25.76
C ASN A 356 -1.70 -29.29 26.06
N LYS A 357 -1.18 -29.12 27.28
CA LYS A 357 0.12 -29.67 27.66
C LYS A 357 0.10 -30.39 29.01
N SER A 358 0.85 -31.49 29.12
CA SER A 358 0.82 -32.44 30.26
C SER A 358 2.00 -32.24 31.22
N VAL A 359 1.77 -32.47 32.52
CA VAL A 359 2.78 -32.30 33.57
C VAL A 359 3.10 -33.66 34.20
N TYR A 360 4.40 -33.96 34.41
CA TYR A 360 4.84 -35.17 35.09
C TYR A 360 5.18 -34.85 36.56
N LEU A 361 4.58 -35.60 37.49
CA LEU A 361 5.00 -35.62 38.90
C LEU A 361 5.95 -36.81 39.05
N SER A 362 7.20 -36.62 39.52
CA SER A 362 8.09 -37.79 39.62
C SER A 362 7.65 -38.74 40.73
N GLY A 363 8.04 -40.01 40.56
CA GLY A 363 7.60 -41.13 41.39
C GLY A 363 6.35 -41.83 40.86
N SER A 364 5.69 -41.30 39.81
CA SER A 364 4.57 -41.95 39.12
C SER A 364 5.00 -42.44 37.74
N SER A 365 4.71 -43.70 37.41
CA SER A 365 4.85 -44.24 36.04
C SER A 365 3.83 -43.63 35.06
N ASP A 366 2.81 -42.94 35.58
CA ASP A 366 1.65 -42.49 34.80
C ASP A 366 1.54 -40.94 34.81
N PRO A 367 1.24 -40.31 33.66
CA PRO A 367 1.10 -38.86 33.55
C PRO A 367 -0.20 -38.35 34.18
N TYR A 368 -0.12 -37.21 34.87
CA TYR A 368 -1.28 -36.45 35.31
C TYR A 368 -1.58 -35.34 34.29
N THR A 369 -2.81 -35.30 33.80
CA THR A 369 -3.24 -34.24 32.87
C THR A 369 -4.10 -33.24 33.64
N PHE A 370 -3.62 -32.00 33.72
CA PHE A 370 -4.37 -30.88 34.28
C PHE A 370 -5.11 -30.17 33.15
N THR A 371 -6.44 -30.30 33.13
CA THR A 371 -7.29 -29.59 32.19
C THR A 371 -7.81 -28.33 32.88
N PHE A 372 -7.48 -27.16 32.33
CA PHE A 372 -8.00 -25.87 32.79
C PHE A 372 -9.25 -25.50 32.00
N LYS A 373 -10.22 -24.82 32.64
CA LYS A 373 -11.55 -24.57 32.01
C LYS A 373 -11.47 -23.71 30.73
N SER A 374 -10.50 -22.80 30.65
CA SER A 374 -9.98 -22.03 29.51
C SER A 374 -9.66 -20.60 29.99
N PHE A 375 -9.04 -19.77 29.12
CA PHE A 375 -8.84 -18.34 29.40
C PHE A 375 -10.13 -17.52 29.26
N ALA A 376 -11.07 -17.88 28.36
CA ALA A 376 -12.29 -17.11 28.12
C ALA A 376 -13.56 -17.61 28.82
N ASP A 377 -13.46 -18.51 29.80
CA ASP A 377 -14.53 -18.70 30.82
C ASP A 377 -14.52 -17.51 31.82
N SER A 378 -14.54 -16.30 31.26
CA SER A 378 -14.79 -15.02 31.93
C SER A 378 -16.28 -14.69 32.02
N THR A 379 -17.16 -15.59 31.57
CA THR A 379 -18.60 -15.42 31.78
C THR A 379 -18.99 -15.73 33.23
N LEU A 380 -19.60 -14.73 33.87
CA LEU A 380 -20.45 -14.77 35.07
C LEU A 380 -20.29 -16.02 35.97
N ASN A 381 -19.61 -15.83 37.11
CA ASN A 381 -19.70 -16.68 38.31
C ASN A 381 -19.25 -18.17 38.21
N HIS A 382 -17.99 -18.44 37.87
CA HIS A 382 -17.37 -19.72 38.22
C HIS A 382 -16.03 -19.56 39.00
N PRO A 383 -15.94 -20.08 40.25
CA PRO A 383 -14.78 -19.89 41.14
C PRO A 383 -13.64 -20.92 40.96
N SER A 384 -13.73 -21.88 40.03
CA SER A 384 -12.75 -22.98 39.91
C SER A 384 -11.89 -22.89 38.64
N LEU A 385 -10.56 -22.73 38.80
CA LEU A 385 -9.56 -22.62 37.71
C LEU A 385 -9.29 -23.93 36.97
N ILE A 386 -9.49 -25.06 37.63
CA ILE A 386 -9.23 -26.41 37.11
C ILE A 386 -10.55 -27.04 36.66
N GLN A 387 -10.62 -27.50 35.41
CA GLN A 387 -11.77 -28.22 34.85
C GLN A 387 -11.79 -29.66 35.33
N SER A 388 -10.65 -30.32 35.27
CA SER A 388 -10.46 -31.70 35.71
C SER A 388 -8.97 -32.00 35.85
N ILE A 389 -8.64 -32.92 36.76
CA ILE A 389 -7.33 -33.57 36.81
C ILE A 389 -7.59 -35.01 36.39
N THR A 390 -6.95 -35.49 35.33
CA THR A 390 -7.12 -36.88 34.88
C THR A 390 -5.83 -37.67 35.01
N ARG A 391 -5.97 -38.96 35.34
CA ARG A 391 -4.90 -39.97 35.30
C ARG A 391 -5.41 -41.13 34.45
N ASN A 392 -4.67 -41.50 33.40
CA ASN A 392 -5.13 -42.45 32.37
C ASN A 392 -6.54 -42.15 31.82
N GLY A 393 -6.84 -40.86 31.58
CA GLY A 393 -8.15 -40.44 31.06
C GLY A 393 -9.32 -40.48 32.07
N THR A 394 -9.07 -40.86 33.33
CA THR A 394 -10.09 -40.89 34.40
C THR A 394 -9.96 -39.67 35.30
N VAL A 395 -11.07 -38.97 35.58
CA VAL A 395 -11.09 -37.75 36.42
C VAL A 395 -10.87 -38.09 37.89
N ILE A 396 -9.89 -37.44 38.52
CA ILE A 396 -9.58 -37.52 39.96
C ILE A 396 -10.30 -36.38 40.68
N SER A 397 -11.01 -36.72 41.77
CA SER A 397 -11.71 -35.73 42.62
C SER A 397 -10.75 -34.95 43.53
N GLY A 398 -11.12 -33.73 43.93
CA GLY A 398 -10.29 -32.87 44.80
C GLY A 398 -9.91 -33.51 46.14
N ALA A 399 -10.78 -34.35 46.71
CA ALA A 399 -10.51 -35.09 47.95
C ALA A 399 -9.48 -36.23 47.76
N GLN A 400 -9.49 -36.90 46.61
CA GLN A 400 -8.49 -37.90 46.25
C GLN A 400 -7.12 -37.26 46.02
N LEU A 401 -7.08 -36.07 45.42
CA LEU A 401 -5.85 -35.31 45.22
C LEU A 401 -5.23 -34.89 46.57
N LEU A 402 -6.04 -34.37 47.49
CA LEU A 402 -5.60 -33.94 48.83
C LEU A 402 -5.07 -35.13 49.65
N LYS A 403 -5.71 -36.29 49.52
CA LYS A 403 -5.27 -37.54 50.16
C LYS A 403 -3.91 -37.99 49.61
N MET A 404 -3.70 -37.95 48.29
CA MET A 404 -2.44 -38.31 47.64
C MET A 404 -1.29 -37.34 47.92
N VAL A 405 -1.58 -36.03 48.01
CA VAL A 405 -0.58 -35.00 48.40
C VAL A 405 -0.15 -35.17 49.85
N ASN A 406 -1.09 -35.49 50.75
CA ASN A 406 -0.77 -35.79 52.14
C ASN A 406 0.01 -37.12 52.27
N GLU A 407 -0.30 -38.13 51.45
CA GLU A 407 0.44 -39.39 51.38
C GLU A 407 1.85 -39.22 50.77
N SER A 408 2.09 -38.19 49.95
CA SER A 408 3.43 -37.88 49.40
C SER A 408 4.30 -37.03 50.33
N SER A 409 3.81 -36.62 51.50
CA SER A 409 4.59 -35.81 52.45
C SER A 409 5.76 -36.56 53.12
N THR A 410 5.88 -37.87 52.88
CA THR A 410 6.98 -38.73 53.35
C THR A 410 8.09 -38.95 52.32
N GLY A 411 8.01 -38.37 51.12
CA GLY A 411 9.04 -38.52 50.09
C GLY A 411 9.08 -37.31 49.16
N SER A 412 10.29 -36.83 48.85
CA SER A 412 10.52 -35.72 47.93
C SER A 412 9.74 -35.93 46.63
N VAL A 413 8.72 -35.10 46.36
CA VAL A 413 8.14 -34.99 45.03
C VAL A 413 9.16 -34.29 44.16
N VAL A 414 10.08 -35.06 43.55
CA VAL A 414 10.87 -34.55 42.44
C VAL A 414 9.86 -34.32 41.31
N LEU A 415 9.94 -33.21 40.59
CA LEU A 415 9.18 -33.02 39.35
C LEU A 415 10.14 -33.41 38.23
N GLN A 416 9.92 -34.55 37.57
CA GLN A 416 10.71 -34.88 36.38
C GLN A 416 10.17 -34.01 35.26
N ALA A 417 10.97 -33.01 34.87
CA ALA A 417 10.67 -32.15 33.75
C ALA A 417 10.57 -32.99 32.47
N ASN A 418 9.35 -33.22 32.02
CA ASN A 418 9.05 -33.35 30.60
C ASN A 418 8.27 -32.10 30.22
N ASP A 419 8.44 -31.68 28.97
CA ASP A 419 8.34 -30.33 28.39
C ASP A 419 7.21 -29.35 28.75
N THR A 420 6.45 -29.48 29.84
CA THR A 420 5.38 -28.53 30.13
C THR A 420 4.92 -28.42 31.57
N LEU A 421 4.66 -27.17 31.95
CA LEU A 421 4.10 -26.77 33.22
C LEU A 421 3.14 -25.60 33.00
N ASN A 422 1.92 -25.68 33.55
CA ASN A 422 0.84 -24.74 33.27
C ASN A 422 0.53 -23.84 34.47
N PHE A 423 0.47 -22.53 34.24
CA PHE A 423 0.00 -21.53 35.20
C PHE A 423 -1.30 -20.89 34.74
N ALA A 424 -2.27 -20.79 35.64
CA ALA A 424 -3.49 -20.03 35.43
C ALA A 424 -3.32 -18.60 35.99
N PHE A 425 -3.58 -17.59 35.17
CA PHE A 425 -3.62 -16.18 35.61
C PHE A 425 -5.09 -15.76 35.72
N PRO A 426 -5.73 -15.84 36.91
CA PRO A 426 -7.09 -15.36 37.07
C PRO A 426 -7.18 -13.89 36.70
N GLY A 427 -8.28 -13.50 36.05
CA GLY A 427 -8.70 -12.11 36.02
C GLY A 427 -8.12 -11.20 34.93
N VAL A 428 -7.52 -11.75 33.87
CA VAL A 428 -6.90 -10.93 32.81
C VAL A 428 -7.31 -11.29 31.40
N ASN A 429 -7.36 -10.27 30.53
CA ASN A 429 -7.72 -10.40 29.13
C ASN A 429 -6.56 -10.04 28.18
N PRO A 430 -5.56 -10.92 27.99
CA PRO A 430 -4.58 -10.77 26.93
C PRO A 430 -5.26 -10.69 25.55
N GLY A 431 -4.79 -9.81 24.66
CA GLY A 431 -5.42 -9.54 23.36
C GLY A 431 -6.54 -8.48 23.42
N GLN A 432 -6.76 -7.84 24.58
CA GLN A 432 -7.76 -6.78 24.76
C GLN A 432 -7.59 -5.63 23.74
N TYR A 433 -6.35 -5.29 23.40
CA TYR A 433 -5.98 -4.22 22.47
C TYR A 433 -5.80 -4.73 21.03
N GLU A 434 -6.31 -5.91 20.73
CA GLU A 434 -6.18 -6.56 19.42
C GLU A 434 -7.54 -7.01 18.87
N GLN A 435 -8.30 -7.76 19.68
CA GLN A 435 -9.55 -8.42 19.30
C GLN A 435 -10.66 -7.52 18.75
N GLY A 436 -10.63 -6.22 19.05
CA GLY A 436 -11.61 -5.24 18.56
C GLY A 436 -11.55 -4.98 17.06
N LYS A 437 -10.44 -5.35 16.39
CA LYS A 437 -10.22 -5.06 14.98
C LYS A 437 -11.11 -5.86 14.04
N HIS A 438 -11.34 -7.13 14.36
CA HIS A 438 -11.97 -8.08 13.45
C HIS A 438 -13.38 -7.66 12.98
N ALA A 439 -14.27 -7.26 13.89
CA ALA A 439 -15.67 -7.02 13.53
C ALA A 439 -15.84 -5.88 12.52
N PHE A 440 -15.19 -4.73 12.74
CA PHE A 440 -15.34 -3.60 11.82
C PHE A 440 -14.49 -3.76 10.55
N MET A 441 -13.36 -4.47 10.57
CA MET A 441 -12.51 -4.64 9.38
C MET A 441 -13.07 -5.68 8.41
N ILE A 442 -13.67 -6.75 8.94
CA ILE A 442 -14.26 -7.84 8.15
C ILE A 442 -15.66 -7.47 7.66
N PHE A 443 -16.44 -6.71 8.44
CA PHE A 443 -17.84 -6.41 8.12
C PHE A 443 -18.13 -4.92 7.94
N GLY A 444 -17.74 -4.08 8.90
CA GLY A 444 -18.06 -2.64 8.90
C GLY A 444 -17.51 -1.89 7.68
N LEU A 445 -16.21 -1.99 7.42
CA LEU A 445 -15.55 -1.31 6.31
C LEU A 445 -16.04 -1.81 4.94
N PRO A 446 -16.19 -3.13 4.69
CA PRO A 446 -16.86 -3.60 3.47
C PRO A 446 -18.30 -3.07 3.32
N ALA A 447 -19.06 -2.96 4.40
CA ALA A 447 -20.40 -2.37 4.37
C ALA A 447 -20.38 -0.87 4.06
N ALA A 448 -19.41 -0.11 4.58
CA ALA A 448 -19.16 1.27 4.17
C ALA A 448 -18.77 1.36 2.69
N GLY A 449 -17.96 0.41 2.19
CA GLY A 449 -17.64 0.27 0.77
C GLY A 449 -18.89 0.10 -0.09
N ALA A 450 -19.77 -0.84 0.29
CA ALA A 450 -21.05 -1.04 -0.37
C ALA A 450 -21.92 0.24 -0.36
N ALA A 451 -21.95 0.97 0.77
CA ALA A 451 -22.65 2.24 0.88
C ALA A 451 -22.09 3.31 -0.08
N MET A 452 -20.76 3.42 -0.18
CA MET A 452 -20.09 4.35 -1.11
C MET A 452 -20.41 4.03 -2.57
N ILE A 453 -20.40 2.74 -2.97
CA ILE A 453 -20.77 2.30 -4.31
C ILE A 453 -22.25 2.62 -4.59
N MET A 454 -23.14 2.31 -3.65
CA MET A 454 -24.57 2.53 -3.81
C MET A 454 -24.95 4.00 -3.82
N ALA A 455 -24.19 4.84 -3.12
CA ALA A 455 -24.32 6.28 -3.15
C ALA A 455 -23.85 6.87 -4.49
N ALA A 456 -23.03 6.19 -5.29
CA ALA A 456 -22.63 6.69 -6.61
C ALA A 456 -23.79 6.63 -7.63
N PRO A 457 -23.87 7.60 -8.58
CA PRO A 457 -24.78 7.55 -9.73
C PRO A 457 -24.68 6.21 -10.45
N LYS A 458 -25.81 5.69 -10.95
CA LYS A 458 -25.91 4.33 -11.51
C LYS A 458 -24.86 4.06 -12.61
N ASP A 459 -24.57 5.05 -13.45
CA ASP A 459 -23.58 5.02 -14.52
C ASP A 459 -22.12 5.01 -14.02
N GLN A 460 -21.86 5.52 -12.81
CA GLN A 460 -20.53 5.56 -12.19
C GLN A 460 -20.26 4.40 -11.23
N ARG A 461 -21.27 3.58 -10.91
CA ARG A 461 -21.11 2.46 -9.96
C ARG A 461 -20.06 1.45 -10.38
N LYS A 462 -19.91 1.19 -11.68
CA LYS A 462 -18.88 0.28 -12.19
C LYS A 462 -17.47 0.79 -11.87
N TYR A 463 -17.24 2.09 -12.05
CA TYR A 463 -15.97 2.73 -11.67
C TYR A 463 -15.77 2.76 -10.16
N ALA A 464 -16.79 3.15 -9.39
CA ALA A 464 -16.73 3.12 -7.93
C ALA A 464 -16.41 1.70 -7.42
N SER A 465 -17.04 0.68 -8.00
CA SER A 465 -16.89 -0.72 -7.60
C SER A 465 -15.49 -1.26 -7.84
N SER A 466 -14.81 -0.90 -8.93
CA SER A 466 -13.48 -1.45 -9.21
C SER A 466 -12.43 -1.04 -8.18
N ILE A 467 -12.56 0.17 -7.63
CA ILE A 467 -11.64 0.70 -6.61
C ILE A 467 -12.08 0.23 -5.21
N ILE A 468 -13.36 0.41 -4.90
CA ILE A 468 -13.87 0.19 -3.54
C ILE A 468 -13.90 -1.30 -3.19
N ILE A 469 -14.27 -2.19 -4.12
CA ILE A 469 -14.27 -3.64 -3.85
C ILE A 469 -12.85 -4.12 -3.56
N SER A 470 -11.86 -3.67 -4.34
CA SER A 470 -10.46 -4.05 -4.10
C SER A 470 -10.00 -3.58 -2.71
N ALA A 471 -10.28 -2.33 -2.35
CA ALA A 471 -9.91 -1.77 -1.05
C ALA A 471 -10.63 -2.47 0.13
N ALA A 472 -11.93 -2.72 -0.01
CA ALA A 472 -12.73 -3.46 0.97
C ALA A 472 -12.25 -4.90 1.13
N PHE A 473 -11.88 -5.56 0.03
CA PHE A 473 -11.36 -6.92 0.05
C PHE A 473 -10.01 -6.99 0.76
N THR A 474 -9.14 -5.99 0.58
CA THR A 474 -7.89 -5.88 1.34
C THR A 474 -8.16 -5.77 2.85
N SER A 475 -9.07 -4.88 3.28
CA SER A 475 -9.48 -4.77 4.69
C SER A 475 -10.05 -6.09 5.23
N PHE A 476 -10.94 -6.73 4.47
CA PHE A 476 -11.54 -8.01 4.85
C PHE A 476 -10.48 -9.10 5.03
N LEU A 477 -9.60 -9.25 4.04
CA LEU A 477 -8.67 -10.37 3.97
C LEU A 477 -7.54 -10.20 5.00
N THR A 478 -6.87 -9.04 4.97
CA THR A 478 -5.63 -8.83 5.72
C THR A 478 -5.80 -7.91 6.93
N GLY A 479 -6.89 -7.15 7.02
CA GLY A 479 -7.11 -6.17 8.09
C GLY A 479 -6.56 -4.78 7.78
N ILE A 480 -5.85 -4.59 6.66
CA ILE A 480 -5.32 -3.27 6.26
C ILE A 480 -6.48 -2.40 5.80
N THR A 481 -6.72 -1.34 6.57
CA THR A 481 -7.89 -0.48 6.40
C THR A 481 -7.60 0.77 5.58
N GLU A 482 -6.33 1.16 5.45
CA GLU A 482 -5.93 2.42 4.82
C GLU A 482 -6.42 2.55 3.36
N PRO A 483 -6.37 1.51 2.49
CA PRO A 483 -6.89 1.61 1.13
C PRO A 483 -8.36 2.01 1.04
N ILE A 484 -9.18 1.65 2.03
CA ILE A 484 -10.60 2.02 2.08
C ILE A 484 -10.84 3.28 2.91
N GLU A 485 -10.18 3.43 4.06
CA GLU A 485 -10.30 4.61 4.92
C GLU A 485 -9.91 5.89 4.19
N PHE A 486 -8.87 5.83 3.36
CA PHE A 486 -8.36 7.00 2.65
C PHE A 486 -9.30 7.49 1.56
N THR A 487 -10.24 6.65 1.12
CA THR A 487 -11.28 7.04 0.16
C THR A 487 -12.29 8.02 0.73
N PHE A 488 -12.38 8.17 2.06
CA PHE A 488 -13.31 9.10 2.71
C PHE A 488 -12.67 9.97 3.79
N LEU A 489 -11.56 9.56 4.43
CA LEU A 489 -10.86 10.28 5.50
C LEU A 489 -10.63 11.76 5.16
N PHE A 490 -10.08 12.00 3.98
CA PHE A 490 -9.68 13.33 3.53
C PHE A 490 -10.85 14.15 2.95
N LEU A 491 -11.91 13.47 2.52
CA LEU A 491 -13.11 14.10 1.96
C LEU A 491 -14.10 14.49 3.06
N ALA A 492 -14.16 13.69 4.13
CA ALA A 492 -15.07 13.85 5.23
C ALA A 492 -14.40 13.48 6.57
N PRO A 493 -13.55 14.36 7.12
CA PRO A 493 -12.91 14.18 8.43
C PRO A 493 -13.90 13.75 9.53
N TYR A 494 -15.06 14.38 9.62
CA TYR A 494 -16.07 14.05 10.62
C TYR A 494 -16.65 12.63 10.46
N LEU A 495 -16.69 12.07 9.25
CA LEU A 495 -17.11 10.69 9.01
C LEU A 495 -16.06 9.71 9.55
N PHE A 496 -14.78 10.07 9.45
CA PHE A 496 -13.68 9.31 10.01
C PHE A 496 -13.60 9.43 11.55
N TRP A 497 -13.33 10.62 12.09
CA TRP A 497 -13.13 10.81 13.53
C TRP A 497 -14.44 10.71 14.33
N GLY A 498 -15.57 11.16 13.78
CA GLY A 498 -16.84 11.22 14.50
C GLY A 498 -17.66 9.93 14.47
N PHE A 499 -17.56 9.14 13.40
CA PHE A 499 -18.33 7.89 13.27
C PHE A 499 -17.41 6.68 13.23
N HIS A 500 -16.54 6.57 12.22
CA HIS A 500 -15.71 5.38 12.03
C HIS A 500 -14.82 5.07 13.24
N ALA A 501 -14.06 6.05 13.74
CA ALA A 501 -13.20 5.85 14.92
C ALA A 501 -14.00 5.50 16.19
N VAL A 502 -15.21 6.04 16.35
CA VAL A 502 -16.11 5.71 17.47
C VAL A 502 -16.65 4.28 17.33
N PHE A 503 -17.05 3.87 16.13
CA PHE A 503 -17.50 2.50 15.89
C PHE A 503 -16.36 1.49 16.08
N CYS A 504 -15.13 1.82 15.69
CA CYS A 504 -13.95 1.04 16.03
C CYS A 504 -13.80 0.91 17.56
N ALA A 505 -13.86 2.02 18.31
CA ALA A 505 -13.77 2.03 19.76
C ALA A 505 -14.83 1.14 20.43
N ILE A 506 -16.08 1.21 19.96
CA ILE A 506 -17.17 0.35 20.42
C ILE A 506 -16.87 -1.12 20.14
N SER A 507 -16.24 -1.44 19.00
CA SER A 507 -15.87 -2.82 18.65
C SER A 507 -14.85 -3.38 19.63
N PHE A 508 -13.79 -2.63 19.93
CA PHE A 508 -12.82 -3.01 20.98
C PHE A 508 -13.50 -3.22 22.33
N TRP A 509 -14.37 -2.29 22.71
CA TRP A 509 -15.05 -2.36 23.99
C TRP A 509 -16.00 -3.54 24.10
N LEU A 510 -16.88 -3.75 23.11
CA LEU A 510 -17.84 -4.86 23.11
C LEU A 510 -17.15 -6.21 23.09
N THR A 511 -16.13 -6.39 22.24
CA THR A 511 -15.39 -7.66 22.19
C THR A 511 -14.69 -7.92 23.53
N SER A 512 -14.16 -6.88 24.18
CA SER A 512 -13.55 -6.98 25.51
C SER A 512 -14.58 -7.29 26.62
N LEU A 513 -15.72 -6.59 26.63
CA LEU A 513 -16.79 -6.79 27.60
C LEU A 513 -17.42 -8.19 27.54
N LEU A 514 -17.57 -8.72 26.33
CA LEU A 514 -18.22 -10.01 26.08
C LEU A 514 -17.24 -11.19 26.17
N GLY A 515 -16.01 -10.95 26.64
CA GLY A 515 -15.03 -12.00 26.92
C GLY A 515 -14.32 -12.55 25.69
N GLY A 516 -14.17 -11.77 24.62
CA GLY A 516 -13.23 -12.10 23.56
C GLY A 516 -11.80 -12.13 24.09
N ASN A 517 -10.98 -13.02 23.55
CA ASN A 517 -9.56 -13.18 23.87
C ASN A 517 -8.78 -13.56 22.60
N ILE A 518 -8.74 -12.65 21.63
CA ILE A 518 -8.22 -12.94 20.28
C ILE A 518 -7.00 -12.06 20.05
N GLY A 519 -5.84 -12.69 19.90
CA GLY A 519 -4.61 -12.01 19.50
C GLY A 519 -4.56 -11.80 17.99
N GLN A 520 -3.54 -11.09 17.54
CA GLN A 520 -3.17 -10.96 16.15
C GLN A 520 -1.65 -10.81 16.04
N THR A 521 -1.07 -10.99 14.87
CA THR A 521 0.31 -10.54 14.60
C THR A 521 0.34 -9.34 13.67
N PHE A 522 -0.71 -9.18 12.85
CA PHE A 522 -0.68 -8.24 11.76
C PHE A 522 -1.67 -7.07 11.93
N SER A 523 -2.93 -7.22 11.50
CA SER A 523 -3.83 -6.07 11.35
C SER A 523 -5.28 -6.35 11.73
N GLY A 524 -5.69 -7.61 11.86
CA GLY A 524 -7.01 -8.00 12.36
C GLY A 524 -8.01 -8.42 11.28
N GLY A 525 -7.53 -8.85 10.09
CA GLY A 525 -8.38 -9.39 9.02
C GLY A 525 -8.92 -10.79 9.33
N ILE A 526 -9.64 -11.39 8.36
CA ILE A 526 -10.15 -12.76 8.49
C ILE A 526 -9.04 -13.80 8.64
N ILE A 527 -7.86 -13.54 8.05
CA ILE A 527 -6.69 -14.42 8.19
C ILE A 527 -6.22 -14.44 9.64
N ASP A 528 -6.05 -13.28 10.27
CA ASP A 528 -5.68 -13.19 11.68
C ASP A 528 -6.74 -13.83 12.58
N LEU A 529 -8.03 -13.58 12.31
CA LEU A 529 -9.13 -14.22 13.07
C LEU A 529 -9.11 -15.74 12.92
N THR A 530 -8.71 -16.25 11.77
CA THR A 530 -8.59 -17.70 11.54
C THR A 530 -7.40 -18.28 12.30
N ILE A 531 -6.23 -17.66 12.17
CA ILE A 531 -4.97 -18.17 12.73
C ILE A 531 -4.94 -18.02 14.26
N TYR A 532 -5.45 -16.91 14.79
CA TYR A 532 -5.36 -16.56 16.21
C TYR A 532 -6.70 -16.60 16.95
N GLY A 533 -7.80 -16.90 16.25
CA GLY A 533 -9.11 -17.16 16.83
C GLY A 533 -9.59 -18.59 16.57
N PHE A 534 -10.01 -18.89 15.34
CA PHE A 534 -10.65 -20.19 15.01
C PHE A 534 -9.75 -21.40 15.25
N ILE A 535 -8.47 -21.33 14.86
CA ILE A 535 -7.53 -22.44 15.08
C ILE A 535 -7.30 -22.65 16.59
N PRO A 536 -6.96 -21.62 17.40
CA PRO A 536 -6.89 -21.76 18.86
C PRO A 536 -8.19 -22.29 19.49
N ASP A 537 -9.37 -21.86 19.03
CA ASP A 537 -10.67 -22.38 19.49
C ASP A 537 -10.82 -23.87 19.20
N ALA A 538 -10.49 -24.29 17.97
CA ALA A 538 -10.50 -25.70 17.58
C ALA A 538 -9.50 -26.53 18.39
N LEU A 539 -8.40 -25.91 18.82
CA LEU A 539 -7.40 -26.47 19.73
C LEU A 539 -7.77 -26.25 21.22
N GLY A 540 -8.98 -25.84 21.57
CA GLY A 540 -9.43 -25.78 22.97
C GLY A 540 -8.95 -24.57 23.79
N ALA A 541 -8.31 -23.57 23.18
CA ALA A 541 -7.93 -22.33 23.86
C ALA A 541 -9.15 -21.47 24.28
N LYS A 542 -10.30 -21.69 23.62
CA LYS A 542 -11.55 -20.94 23.78
C LYS A 542 -11.32 -19.41 23.81
N THR A 543 -10.72 -18.85 22.77
CA THR A 543 -10.59 -17.41 22.47
C THR A 543 -11.93 -16.67 22.24
N ASN A 544 -13.05 -17.40 22.10
CA ASN A 544 -14.36 -16.87 21.71
C ASN A 544 -14.35 -16.19 20.33
N SER A 545 -13.70 -16.82 19.34
CA SER A 545 -13.54 -16.31 17.97
C SER A 545 -14.85 -16.10 17.19
N TRP A 546 -15.95 -16.69 17.65
CA TRP A 546 -17.29 -16.47 17.11
C TRP A 546 -17.83 -15.07 17.42
N LEU A 547 -17.37 -14.42 18.49
CA LEU A 547 -17.91 -13.15 18.99
C LEU A 547 -17.71 -12.00 17.99
N PRO A 548 -16.53 -11.79 17.38
CA PRO A 548 -16.39 -10.81 16.31
C PRO A 548 -17.29 -11.03 15.09
N LEU A 549 -17.68 -12.26 14.78
CA LEU A 549 -18.64 -12.52 13.69
C LEU A 549 -20.03 -11.98 14.05
N VAL A 550 -20.49 -12.24 15.28
CA VAL A 550 -21.79 -11.77 15.77
C VAL A 550 -21.81 -10.25 15.84
N ILE A 551 -20.80 -9.62 16.46
CA ILE A 551 -20.65 -8.16 16.49
C ILE A 551 -20.59 -7.61 15.05
N GLY A 552 -19.82 -8.27 14.18
CA GLY A 552 -19.66 -7.93 12.77
C GLY A 552 -20.98 -7.89 11.99
N LEU A 553 -21.87 -8.85 12.21
CA LEU A 553 -23.20 -8.86 11.59
C LEU A 553 -24.04 -7.63 11.97
N PHE A 554 -23.95 -7.13 13.20
CA PHE A 554 -24.58 -5.86 13.59
C PHE A 554 -23.89 -4.64 12.97
N TYR A 555 -22.59 -4.75 12.68
CA TYR A 555 -21.82 -3.68 12.06
C TYR A 555 -22.17 -3.47 10.59
N ILE A 556 -22.66 -4.49 9.87
CA ILE A 556 -23.09 -4.35 8.47
C ILE A 556 -24.15 -3.25 8.30
N PRO A 557 -25.36 -3.34 8.92
CA PRO A 557 -26.36 -2.29 8.78
C PRO A 557 -25.89 -0.97 9.41
N LEU A 558 -25.18 -1.02 10.53
CA LEU A 558 -24.67 0.18 11.22
C LEU A 558 -23.78 1.02 10.30
N TYR A 559 -22.76 0.40 9.68
CA TYR A 559 -21.86 1.09 8.75
C TYR A 559 -22.57 1.47 7.46
N TYR A 560 -23.34 0.54 6.87
CA TYR A 560 -23.99 0.79 5.58
C TYR A 560 -24.90 2.01 5.64
N PHE A 561 -25.83 2.05 6.60
CA PHE A 561 -26.80 3.14 6.70
C PHE A 561 -26.11 4.46 7.12
N THR A 562 -25.19 4.41 8.08
CA THR A 562 -24.46 5.62 8.51
C THR A 562 -23.72 6.25 7.32
N PHE A 563 -22.92 5.46 6.59
CA PHE A 563 -22.17 5.98 5.45
C PHE A 563 -23.11 6.43 4.34
N TYR A 564 -24.11 5.61 3.97
CA TYR A 564 -25.03 5.94 2.88
C TYR A 564 -25.78 7.25 3.12
N PHE A 565 -26.38 7.42 4.31
CA PHE A 565 -27.14 8.62 4.62
C PHE A 565 -26.25 9.85 4.78
N VAL A 566 -25.08 9.72 5.40
CA VAL A 566 -24.15 10.84 5.55
C VAL A 566 -23.62 11.29 4.18
N ILE A 567 -23.18 10.35 3.33
CA ILE A 567 -22.68 10.64 1.97
C ILE A 567 -23.74 11.31 1.12
N THR A 568 -24.96 10.77 1.10
CA THR A 568 -26.05 11.29 0.27
C THR A 568 -26.57 12.63 0.76
N LYS A 569 -26.79 12.79 2.07
CA LYS A 569 -27.32 14.04 2.67
C LYS A 569 -26.32 15.20 2.62
N ARG A 570 -25.03 14.92 2.73
CA ARG A 570 -23.96 15.95 2.70
C ARG A 570 -23.29 16.08 1.34
N ASN A 571 -23.74 15.33 0.34
CA ASN A 571 -23.21 15.29 -1.01
C ASN A 571 -21.67 15.14 -1.07
N ILE A 572 -21.14 14.14 -0.38
CA ILE A 572 -19.70 13.87 -0.30
C ILE A 572 -19.21 13.27 -1.62
N GLU A 573 -18.05 13.74 -2.12
CA GLU A 573 -17.44 13.32 -3.39
C GLU A 573 -16.66 11.99 -3.26
N THR A 574 -17.28 10.95 -2.71
CA THR A 574 -16.67 9.60 -2.62
C THR A 574 -16.41 9.02 -4.03
N PRO A 575 -15.55 8.00 -4.20
CA PRO A 575 -15.24 7.45 -5.53
C PRO A 575 -16.47 7.17 -6.38
N GLY A 576 -16.53 7.79 -7.57
CA GLY A 576 -17.69 7.75 -8.47
C GLY A 576 -18.75 8.84 -8.27
N ARG A 577 -18.58 9.77 -7.31
CA ARG A 577 -19.42 10.96 -7.11
C ARG A 577 -18.60 12.24 -7.35
N GLY A 578 -19.10 13.18 -8.17
CA GLY A 578 -18.47 14.48 -8.44
C GLY A 578 -18.43 14.83 -9.93
N ALA A 579 -18.22 16.11 -10.28
CA ALA A 579 -18.36 16.63 -11.65
C ALA A 579 -17.30 16.13 -12.66
N GLY A 580 -16.29 15.36 -12.21
CA GLY A 580 -15.13 14.95 -13.02
C GLY A 580 -14.90 13.44 -13.08
N THR A 581 -15.88 12.59 -12.78
CA THR A 581 -15.67 11.14 -12.66
C THR A 581 -16.25 10.30 -13.80
N ARG A 582 -16.78 10.90 -14.88
CA ARG A 582 -17.44 10.16 -15.96
C ARG A 582 -16.44 9.45 -16.90
N LEU A 583 -16.41 8.12 -16.86
CA LEU A 583 -15.85 7.31 -17.95
C LEU A 583 -16.87 7.21 -19.09
N TYR A 584 -16.43 7.50 -20.31
CA TYR A 584 -17.22 7.25 -21.52
C TYR A 584 -17.04 5.79 -21.93
N THR A 585 -18.13 5.10 -22.24
CA THR A 585 -18.06 3.72 -22.76
C THR A 585 -17.66 3.71 -24.24
N LYS A 586 -17.19 2.57 -24.76
CA LYS A 586 -16.91 2.39 -26.21
C LYS A 586 -18.15 2.66 -27.07
N ALA A 587 -19.35 2.39 -26.55
CA ALA A 587 -20.62 2.73 -27.19
C ALA A 587 -20.90 4.24 -27.19
N ASP A 588 -20.57 4.95 -26.10
CA ASP A 588 -20.67 6.42 -26.03
C ASP A 588 -19.67 7.11 -26.98
N TYR A 589 -18.51 6.49 -27.22
CA TYR A 589 -17.52 6.93 -28.20
C TYR A 589 -18.02 6.73 -29.63
N GLN A 590 -18.53 5.54 -29.97
CA GLN A 590 -19.03 5.23 -31.32
C GLN A 590 -20.27 6.05 -31.70
N ALA A 591 -21.22 6.25 -30.76
CA ALA A 591 -22.39 7.11 -30.99
C ALA A 591 -22.00 8.58 -31.25
N LYS A 592 -20.89 9.06 -30.68
CA LYS A 592 -20.38 10.42 -30.89
C LYS A 592 -19.46 10.57 -32.10
N VAL A 593 -18.71 9.53 -32.48
CA VAL A 593 -17.90 9.50 -33.71
C VAL A 593 -18.81 9.48 -34.95
N ALA A 594 -19.92 8.74 -34.90
CA ALA A 594 -20.94 8.74 -35.96
C ALA A 594 -21.55 10.14 -36.18
N SER A 595 -21.77 10.91 -35.11
CA SER A 595 -22.24 12.31 -35.22
C SER A 595 -21.16 13.31 -35.67
N LYS A 596 -19.87 12.94 -35.61
CA LYS A 596 -18.74 13.83 -35.97
C LYS A 596 -18.29 13.70 -37.41
N ASN A 597 -18.40 12.52 -38.01
CA ASN A 597 -18.03 12.33 -39.42
C ASN A 597 -19.01 12.99 -40.40
N ALA A 598 -20.20 13.40 -39.94
CA ALA A 598 -21.15 14.18 -40.72
C ALA A 598 -20.91 15.71 -40.71
N ALA A 599 -19.99 16.21 -39.88
CA ALA A 599 -19.83 17.66 -39.64
C ALA A 599 -18.48 18.27 -40.07
N SER A 600 -17.62 17.52 -40.77
CA SER A 600 -16.30 18.00 -41.19
C SER A 600 -16.06 17.89 -42.70
N THR A 601 -16.91 18.54 -43.47
CA THR A 601 -16.55 19.02 -44.81
C THR A 601 -16.69 20.54 -44.79
N ASN A 602 -15.65 21.24 -44.35
CA ASN A 602 -15.42 22.62 -44.75
C ASN A 602 -13.91 22.85 -44.91
N ASP A 603 -13.63 23.45 -46.05
CA ASP A 603 -12.37 23.58 -46.77
C ASP A 603 -11.37 24.45 -45.99
N GLY A 604 -10.21 23.89 -45.61
CA GLY A 604 -9.13 24.62 -44.93
C GLY A 604 -8.27 23.84 -43.93
N SER A 605 -8.73 22.69 -43.40
CA SER A 605 -7.98 21.90 -42.40
C SER A 605 -6.92 20.95 -42.98
N ALA A 606 -6.69 20.95 -44.29
CA ALA A 606 -5.85 19.98 -44.99
C ALA A 606 -4.34 20.12 -44.69
N ASN A 607 -3.89 21.26 -44.13
CA ASN A 607 -2.48 21.56 -43.92
C ASN A 607 -1.95 21.26 -42.51
N PHE A 608 -2.79 20.75 -41.59
CA PHE A 608 -2.38 20.42 -40.22
C PHE A 608 -2.63 18.95 -39.92
N LYS A 609 -1.69 18.30 -39.24
CA LYS A 609 -1.85 16.91 -38.80
C LYS A 609 -3.04 16.80 -37.84
N PRO A 610 -3.83 15.71 -37.88
CA PRO A 610 -4.95 15.50 -36.97
C PRO A 610 -4.57 15.66 -35.49
N ILE A 611 -3.35 15.29 -35.13
CA ILE A 611 -2.81 15.41 -33.77
C ILE A 611 -2.53 16.86 -33.35
N GLU A 612 -2.17 17.74 -34.29
CA GLU A 612 -1.95 19.17 -34.05
C GLU A 612 -3.27 19.88 -33.78
N ILE A 613 -4.29 19.59 -34.62
CA ILE A 613 -5.66 20.07 -34.44
C ILE A 613 -6.22 19.58 -33.09
N THR A 614 -6.01 18.30 -32.77
CA THR A 614 -6.48 17.72 -31.50
C THR A 614 -5.76 18.32 -30.30
N SER A 615 -4.45 18.52 -30.37
CA SER A 615 -3.66 19.16 -29.30
C SER A 615 -4.06 20.61 -29.09
N TYR A 616 -4.34 21.36 -30.15
CA TYR A 616 -4.82 22.74 -30.05
C TYR A 616 -6.23 22.81 -29.43
N LYS A 617 -7.15 21.96 -29.88
CA LYS A 617 -8.49 21.86 -29.28
C LYS A 617 -8.42 21.40 -27.83
N LEU A 618 -7.47 20.53 -27.47
CA LEU A 618 -7.24 20.13 -26.09
C LEU A 618 -6.76 21.30 -25.25
N ILE A 619 -5.84 22.12 -25.75
CA ILE A 619 -5.43 23.35 -25.05
C ILE A 619 -6.63 24.25 -24.76
N LYS A 620 -7.54 24.44 -25.72
CA LYS A 620 -8.80 25.18 -25.49
C LYS A 620 -9.69 24.49 -24.45
N ALA A 621 -9.87 23.17 -24.58
CA ALA A 621 -10.69 22.38 -23.66
C ALA A 621 -10.13 22.33 -22.23
N PHE A 622 -8.82 22.51 -22.03
CA PHE A 622 -8.19 22.69 -20.71
C PHE A 622 -8.30 24.13 -20.17
N GLY A 623 -9.08 25.01 -20.82
CA GLY A 623 -9.31 26.40 -20.39
C GLY A 623 -8.38 27.42 -21.04
N GLY A 624 -7.71 27.05 -22.13
CA GLY A 624 -6.77 27.89 -22.88
C GLY A 624 -5.35 27.87 -22.30
N ARG A 625 -4.39 28.40 -23.07
CA ARG A 625 -2.96 28.46 -22.69
C ARG A 625 -2.74 29.09 -21.33
N ASP A 626 -3.45 30.17 -21.03
CA ASP A 626 -3.31 30.88 -19.76
C ASP A 626 -3.75 30.07 -18.56
N ASN A 627 -4.59 29.05 -18.76
CA ASN A 627 -5.04 28.16 -17.72
C ASN A 627 -4.12 26.94 -17.53
N ILE A 628 -3.20 26.63 -18.44
CA ILE A 628 -2.31 25.46 -18.34
C ILE A 628 -0.96 25.89 -17.75
N SER A 629 -0.51 25.20 -16.71
CA SER A 629 0.79 25.45 -16.05
C SER A 629 1.86 24.42 -16.41
N ALA A 630 1.47 23.17 -16.68
CA ALA A 630 2.37 22.13 -17.16
C ALA A 630 1.59 21.06 -17.91
N VAL A 631 2.21 20.43 -18.91
CA VAL A 631 1.67 19.26 -19.60
C VAL A 631 2.70 18.16 -19.52
N ASN A 632 2.35 17.03 -18.93
CA ASN A 632 3.17 15.83 -18.84
C ASN A 632 2.39 14.63 -19.37
N ALA A 633 3.07 13.51 -19.56
CA ALA A 633 2.42 12.25 -19.87
C ALA A 633 3.15 11.10 -19.19
N CYS A 634 2.39 10.05 -18.89
CA CYS A 634 2.93 8.70 -18.72
C CYS A 634 2.45 7.84 -19.90
N ALA A 635 2.98 6.62 -20.02
CA ALA A 635 2.76 5.71 -21.15
C ALA A 635 1.34 5.67 -21.74
N THR A 636 0.28 5.84 -20.93
CA THR A 636 -1.11 5.84 -21.40
C THR A 636 -1.95 7.07 -21.05
N LYS A 637 -1.39 8.04 -20.32
CA LYS A 637 -2.16 9.13 -19.70
C LYS A 637 -1.48 10.49 -19.81
N LEU A 638 -2.20 11.46 -20.37
CA LEU A 638 -1.86 12.87 -20.33
C LEU A 638 -2.15 13.42 -18.92
N ARG A 639 -1.18 14.13 -18.34
CA ARG A 639 -1.23 14.76 -17.02
C ARG A 639 -1.08 16.27 -17.18
N VAL A 640 -2.21 17.00 -17.16
CA VAL A 640 -2.25 18.44 -17.45
C VAL A 640 -2.48 19.20 -16.14
N SER A 641 -1.50 20.01 -15.75
CA SER A 641 -1.64 20.94 -14.63
C SER A 641 -2.33 22.21 -15.11
N VAL A 642 -3.40 22.62 -14.42
CA VAL A 642 -4.22 23.79 -14.73
C VAL A 642 -4.27 24.76 -13.56
N LYS A 643 -4.52 26.05 -13.81
CA LYS A 643 -4.68 27.10 -12.79
C LYS A 643 -6.09 27.11 -12.20
N THR A 644 -7.09 26.77 -13.01
CA THR A 644 -8.51 26.80 -12.63
C THR A 644 -9.25 25.66 -13.32
N LYS A 645 -9.66 24.66 -12.53
CA LYS A 645 -10.43 23.49 -12.99
C LYS A 645 -11.78 23.86 -13.61
N GLU A 646 -12.42 24.94 -13.16
CA GLU A 646 -13.74 25.37 -13.66
C GLU A 646 -13.70 25.80 -15.12
N LYS A 647 -12.52 26.15 -15.65
CA LYS A 647 -12.31 26.46 -17.06
C LYS A 647 -12.06 25.20 -17.91
N VAL A 648 -11.93 24.03 -17.28
CA VAL A 648 -11.67 22.77 -17.98
C VAL A 648 -12.98 22.14 -18.42
N ASN A 649 -13.13 21.96 -19.73
CA ASN A 649 -14.25 21.29 -20.36
C ASN A 649 -13.98 19.78 -20.50
N PHE A 650 -14.29 19.03 -19.44
CA PHE A 650 -14.15 17.57 -19.41
C PHE A 650 -14.96 16.86 -20.51
N GLY A 651 -16.10 17.43 -20.91
CA GLY A 651 -16.94 16.89 -21.99
C GLY A 651 -16.23 16.96 -23.34
N GLU A 652 -15.56 18.07 -23.61
CA GLU A 652 -14.81 18.31 -24.83
C GLU A 652 -13.49 17.52 -24.88
N ILE A 653 -12.79 17.36 -23.75
CA ILE A 653 -11.59 16.50 -23.66
C ILE A 653 -11.94 15.04 -23.99
N GLY A 654 -13.07 14.54 -23.47
CA GLY A 654 -13.63 13.25 -23.89
C GLY A 654 -13.96 13.20 -25.37
N ALA A 655 -14.57 14.26 -25.92
CA ALA A 655 -14.89 14.36 -27.34
C ALA A 655 -13.65 14.44 -28.25
N LEU A 656 -12.49 14.78 -27.70
CA LEU A 656 -11.20 14.86 -28.39
C LEU A 656 -10.39 13.56 -28.29
N GLY A 657 -11.04 12.43 -27.96
CA GLY A 657 -10.44 11.09 -28.02
C GLY A 657 -9.95 10.53 -26.68
N SER A 658 -10.28 11.18 -25.55
CA SER A 658 -9.89 10.63 -24.25
C SER A 658 -10.75 9.42 -23.88
N LEU A 659 -10.11 8.28 -23.57
CA LEU A 659 -10.73 7.08 -23.02
C LEU A 659 -11.22 7.26 -21.58
N GLY A 660 -10.80 8.34 -20.92
CA GLY A 660 -11.24 8.71 -19.58
C GLY A 660 -10.56 9.99 -19.13
N THR A 661 -11.35 10.97 -18.70
CA THR A 661 -10.83 12.25 -18.20
C THR A 661 -11.33 12.49 -16.78
N TYR A 662 -10.42 12.79 -15.87
CA TYR A 662 -10.76 13.05 -14.47
C TYR A 662 -9.82 14.05 -13.85
N ALA A 663 -10.37 14.88 -12.97
CA ALA A 663 -9.57 15.76 -12.12
C ALA A 663 -8.92 14.92 -11.01
N VAL A 664 -7.60 14.96 -10.90
CA VAL A 664 -6.86 14.39 -9.77
C VAL A 664 -6.79 15.40 -8.63
N SER A 665 -6.75 16.69 -8.96
CA SER A 665 -6.92 17.81 -8.04
C SER A 665 -7.58 18.99 -8.77
N ASP A 666 -7.81 20.11 -8.08
CA ASP A 666 -8.29 21.35 -8.72
C ASP A 666 -7.25 21.98 -9.66
N THR A 667 -5.99 21.52 -9.61
CA THR A 667 -4.86 21.98 -10.42
C THR A 667 -4.26 20.91 -11.32
N LEU A 668 -4.75 19.67 -11.29
CA LEU A 668 -4.22 18.56 -12.08
C LEU A 668 -5.35 17.72 -12.66
N VAL A 669 -5.40 17.64 -13.97
CA VAL A 669 -6.38 16.87 -14.73
C VAL A 669 -5.67 15.79 -15.54
N HIS A 670 -6.14 14.56 -15.42
CA HIS A 670 -5.66 13.43 -16.19
C HIS A 670 -6.62 13.10 -17.31
N ALA A 671 -6.09 12.81 -18.49
CA ALA A 671 -6.83 12.34 -19.65
C ALA A 671 -6.12 11.11 -20.23
N VAL A 672 -6.82 9.98 -20.32
CA VAL A 672 -6.28 8.72 -20.82
C VAL A 672 -6.38 8.73 -22.35
N TYR A 673 -5.25 8.56 -23.03
CA TYR A 673 -5.15 8.55 -24.49
C TYR A 673 -4.42 7.30 -25.03
N GLY A 674 -4.01 6.37 -24.16
CA GLY A 674 -3.18 5.24 -24.59
C GLY A 674 -1.80 5.71 -25.05
N GLY A 675 -1.17 4.98 -25.98
CA GLY A 675 0.18 5.27 -26.47
C GLY A 675 0.38 6.69 -27.02
N ASP A 676 -0.70 7.36 -27.40
CA ASP A 676 -0.68 8.73 -27.93
C ASP A 676 -0.45 9.82 -26.88
N ALA A 677 -0.47 9.46 -25.58
CA ALA A 677 -0.38 10.43 -24.49
C ALA A 677 0.90 11.29 -24.54
N ASP A 678 2.06 10.68 -24.85
CA ASP A 678 3.33 11.40 -24.91
C ASP A 678 3.47 12.25 -26.20
N ILE A 679 2.82 11.81 -27.29
CA ILE A 679 2.74 12.55 -28.55
C ILE A 679 1.90 13.82 -28.35
N ILE A 680 0.70 13.69 -27.77
CA ILE A 680 -0.21 14.81 -27.48
C ILE A 680 0.48 15.83 -26.56
N LYS A 681 1.15 15.34 -25.50
CA LYS A 681 1.95 16.19 -24.60
C LYS A 681 2.97 17.02 -25.36
N SER A 682 3.74 16.39 -26.25
CA SER A 682 4.82 17.06 -26.99
C SER A 682 4.31 18.21 -27.86
N TYR A 683 3.20 18.01 -28.58
CA TYR A 683 2.58 19.08 -29.38
C TYR A 683 1.96 20.17 -28.51
N MET A 684 1.29 19.81 -27.41
CA MET A 684 0.75 20.80 -26.48
C MET A 684 1.86 21.66 -25.86
N GLN A 685 2.99 21.07 -25.47
CA GLN A 685 4.15 21.80 -24.93
C GLN A 685 4.72 22.79 -25.95
N LYS A 686 4.95 22.35 -27.20
CA LYS A 686 5.42 23.23 -28.29
C LYS A 686 4.47 24.43 -28.50
N MET A 687 3.16 24.17 -28.51
CA MET A 687 2.15 25.21 -28.66
C MET A 687 2.06 26.14 -27.44
N ILE A 688 2.29 25.66 -26.22
CA ILE A 688 2.25 26.48 -25.00
C ILE A 688 3.49 27.37 -24.90
N ASN A 689 4.67 26.84 -25.23
CA ASN A 689 5.95 27.55 -25.14
C ASN A 689 6.17 28.57 -26.27
N LYS A 690 5.21 28.67 -27.21
CA LYS A 690 5.29 29.50 -28.44
C LYS A 690 6.41 29.09 -29.41
N ASP A 691 6.94 27.87 -29.27
CA ASP A 691 7.87 27.25 -30.22
C ASP A 691 7.16 26.74 -31.49
N TYR A 692 5.84 26.95 -31.59
CA TYR A 692 4.97 26.55 -32.69
C TYR A 692 3.88 27.60 -32.91
N ASP A 693 3.81 28.19 -34.11
CA ASP A 693 2.81 29.20 -34.45
C ASP A 693 1.43 28.57 -34.69
N SER A 694 0.61 28.54 -33.64
CA SER A 694 -0.75 28.02 -33.70
C SER A 694 -1.77 29.01 -34.27
N SER A 695 -1.36 30.22 -34.68
CA SER A 695 -2.31 31.25 -35.14
C SER A 695 -2.99 30.87 -36.45
N ALA A 696 -2.31 30.07 -37.29
CA ALA A 696 -2.88 29.51 -38.50
C ALA A 696 -3.91 28.40 -38.22
N ILE A 697 -3.68 27.56 -37.19
CA ILE A 697 -4.64 26.53 -36.72
C ILE A 697 -5.90 27.20 -36.16
N GLU A 698 -5.74 28.29 -35.42
CA GLU A 698 -6.83 29.05 -34.81
C GLU A 698 -7.78 29.66 -35.85
N LYS A 699 -7.23 30.22 -36.94
CA LYS A 699 -8.01 30.79 -38.05
C LYS A 699 -8.81 29.74 -38.83
N VAL A 700 -8.31 28.52 -38.91
CA VAL A 700 -8.94 27.42 -39.67
C VAL A 700 -10.06 26.74 -38.89
N ILE A 701 -9.94 26.62 -37.56
CA ILE A 701 -10.90 25.86 -36.74
C ILE A 701 -12.14 26.69 -36.38
N GLY A 702 -12.04 28.02 -36.30
CA GLY A 702 -13.13 28.90 -35.89
C GLY A 702 -13.59 28.67 -34.44
N ASP A 703 -14.24 29.66 -33.82
CA ASP A 703 -14.74 29.52 -32.45
C ASP A 703 -16.10 28.79 -32.45
N PRO A 704 -16.36 27.78 -31.59
CA PRO A 704 -17.62 27.00 -31.62
C PRO A 704 -18.87 27.73 -31.09
N ALA A 705 -18.83 29.05 -30.94
CA ALA A 705 -19.92 29.81 -30.35
C ALA A 705 -20.79 30.46 -31.44
N THR A 706 -21.65 29.66 -32.10
CA THR A 706 -22.99 30.04 -32.60
C THR A 706 -23.51 29.01 -33.60
N LYS A 707 -24.49 28.20 -33.22
CA LYS A 707 -25.62 27.77 -34.08
C LYS A 707 -26.64 27.00 -33.23
N GLU A 708 -27.88 27.49 -33.24
CA GLU A 708 -29.05 26.89 -32.61
C GLU A 708 -29.45 25.55 -33.28
N ILE A 709 -30.13 24.71 -32.51
CA ILE A 709 -30.53 23.34 -32.86
C ILE A 709 -31.89 23.38 -33.60
N ASP A 710 -31.94 22.88 -34.84
CA ASP A 710 -33.18 22.65 -35.60
C ASP A 710 -33.68 21.19 -35.39
N PRO A 711 -34.96 20.92 -35.06
CA PRO A 711 -35.41 19.60 -34.59
C PRO A 711 -35.74 18.53 -35.65
N SER A 712 -35.50 18.72 -36.95
CA SER A 712 -35.95 17.73 -37.96
C SER A 712 -34.84 16.76 -38.40
N MET A 713 -34.80 15.56 -37.80
CA MET A 713 -34.01 14.42 -38.29
C MET A 713 -34.79 13.58 -39.33
N PRO A 714 -34.18 13.22 -40.48
CA PRO A 714 -34.59 12.07 -41.27
C PRO A 714 -34.01 10.76 -40.70
N LYS A 715 -34.77 9.66 -40.80
CA LYS A 715 -34.38 8.31 -40.35
C LYS A 715 -33.15 7.78 -41.11
N ALA A 716 -32.33 7.03 -40.37
CA ALA A 716 -31.10 6.39 -40.80
C ALA A 716 -31.29 5.35 -41.92
N THR A 717 -30.33 5.32 -42.85
CA THR A 717 -30.02 4.19 -43.74
C THR A 717 -28.79 3.42 -43.24
N PRO A 718 -28.62 2.13 -43.61
CA PRO A 718 -27.72 1.20 -42.90
C PRO A 718 -26.23 1.32 -43.27
N GLU A 719 -25.38 0.86 -42.34
CA GLU A 719 -23.90 0.77 -42.37
C GLU A 719 -23.29 0.01 -43.57
N VAL A 720 -22.03 0.33 -43.88
CA VAL A 720 -21.13 -0.47 -44.73
C VAL A 720 -20.12 -1.21 -43.85
N ASP A 721 -20.07 -2.53 -44.01
CA ASP A 721 -19.31 -3.53 -43.25
C ASP A 721 -17.88 -3.70 -43.81
N HIS A 722 -16.83 -3.61 -42.97
CA HIS A 722 -15.46 -3.96 -43.34
C HIS A 722 -15.14 -5.39 -42.86
N LYS A 723 -15.10 -6.36 -43.79
CA LYS A 723 -14.77 -7.76 -43.52
C LYS A 723 -13.30 -7.95 -43.11
N LEU A 724 -13.09 -8.53 -41.92
CA LEU A 724 -11.78 -9.06 -41.46
C LEU A 724 -11.35 -10.27 -42.30
N SER A 725 -10.11 -10.28 -42.81
CA SER A 725 -9.53 -11.41 -43.55
C SER A 725 -9.20 -12.60 -42.64
N ASP A 726 -9.43 -13.82 -43.12
CA ASP A 726 -9.28 -15.04 -42.31
C ASP A 726 -7.80 -15.44 -42.08
N VAL A 727 -6.89 -15.07 -42.99
CA VAL A 727 -5.45 -15.29 -42.86
C VAL A 727 -4.68 -14.04 -43.33
N VAL A 728 -3.66 -13.64 -42.58
CA VAL A 728 -2.72 -12.58 -42.94
C VAL A 728 -1.29 -13.11 -42.81
N ASP A 729 -0.55 -13.13 -43.92
CA ASP A 729 0.86 -13.51 -43.97
C ASP A 729 1.72 -12.25 -43.84
N VAL A 730 2.68 -12.24 -42.90
CA VAL A 730 3.61 -11.12 -42.66
C VAL A 730 5.02 -11.53 -43.04
N TYR A 731 5.65 -10.73 -43.87
CA TYR A 731 6.93 -11.03 -44.50
C TYR A 731 8.05 -10.13 -44.01
N SER A 732 9.30 -10.53 -44.26
CA SER A 732 10.48 -9.81 -43.84
C SER A 732 10.63 -8.50 -44.61
N PRO A 733 10.70 -7.35 -43.92
CA PRO A 733 10.86 -6.06 -44.58
C PRO A 733 12.31 -5.79 -45.02
N VAL A 734 13.28 -6.53 -44.48
CA VAL A 734 14.72 -6.28 -44.66
C VAL A 734 15.48 -7.60 -44.75
N LYS A 735 16.64 -7.60 -45.41
CA LYS A 735 17.56 -8.74 -45.37
C LYS A 735 18.32 -8.73 -44.05
N GLY A 736 18.41 -9.86 -43.36
CA GLY A 736 19.04 -9.91 -42.05
C GLY A 736 19.04 -11.28 -41.40
N THR A 737 19.49 -11.32 -40.14
CA THR A 737 19.45 -12.51 -39.29
C THR A 737 18.35 -12.34 -38.23
N VAL A 738 17.50 -13.34 -38.08
CA VAL A 738 16.42 -13.33 -37.07
C VAL A 738 17.04 -13.43 -35.68
N THR A 739 16.57 -12.61 -34.75
CA THR A 739 16.99 -12.56 -33.34
C THR A 739 15.79 -12.76 -32.43
N ASP A 740 16.02 -13.25 -31.21
CA ASP A 740 14.94 -13.38 -30.24
C ASP A 740 14.51 -12.00 -29.75
N LEU A 741 13.20 -11.80 -29.58
CA LEU A 741 12.67 -10.58 -28.96
C LEU A 741 13.15 -10.45 -27.52
N ALA A 742 13.32 -11.57 -26.80
CA ALA A 742 13.78 -11.59 -25.41
C ALA A 742 15.19 -11.00 -25.21
N ASP A 743 16.02 -11.02 -26.26
CA ASP A 743 17.40 -10.53 -26.24
C ASP A 743 17.50 -9.01 -26.52
N LEU A 744 16.36 -8.34 -26.75
CA LEU A 744 16.34 -6.91 -27.02
C LEU A 744 16.59 -6.09 -25.74
N PRO A 745 17.36 -4.98 -25.84
CA PRO A 745 17.69 -4.15 -24.68
C PRO A 745 16.49 -3.36 -24.13
N ASP A 746 15.40 -3.23 -24.89
CA ASP A 746 14.18 -2.54 -24.46
C ASP A 746 13.16 -3.52 -23.82
N PRO A 747 12.77 -3.32 -22.55
CA PRO A 747 11.83 -4.21 -21.84
C PRO A 747 10.42 -4.27 -22.44
N SER A 748 10.00 -3.26 -23.23
CA SER A 748 8.68 -3.23 -23.85
C SER A 748 8.60 -4.22 -25.02
N PHE A 749 9.67 -4.30 -25.80
CA PHE A 749 9.82 -5.29 -26.87
C PHE A 749 10.16 -6.68 -26.32
N ALA A 750 11.12 -6.78 -25.39
CA ALA A 750 11.50 -8.06 -24.78
C ALA A 750 10.37 -8.70 -23.97
N GLY A 751 9.56 -7.88 -23.29
CA GLY A 751 8.39 -8.33 -22.53
C GLY A 751 7.12 -8.53 -23.37
N LYS A 752 7.18 -8.39 -24.71
CA LYS A 752 6.02 -8.50 -25.62
C LYS A 752 4.85 -7.60 -25.21
N ILE A 753 5.14 -6.42 -24.63
CA ILE A 753 4.14 -5.53 -24.07
C ILE A 753 3.30 -4.89 -25.19
N MET A 754 3.93 -4.55 -26.32
CA MET A 754 3.29 -3.92 -27.49
C MET A 754 2.62 -4.94 -28.43
N GLY A 755 3.18 -6.15 -28.53
CA GLY A 755 2.77 -7.17 -29.49
C GLY A 755 3.73 -8.35 -29.49
N ASP A 756 3.47 -9.34 -30.34
CA ASP A 756 4.32 -10.52 -30.53
C ASP A 756 4.74 -10.65 -31.99
N GLY A 757 5.86 -11.31 -32.27
CA GLY A 757 6.46 -11.39 -33.60
C GLY A 757 7.92 -11.81 -33.54
N VAL A 758 8.77 -11.14 -34.32
CA VAL A 758 10.20 -11.45 -34.43
C VAL A 758 11.04 -10.17 -34.46
N SER A 759 12.32 -10.27 -34.13
CA SER A 759 13.30 -9.20 -34.36
C SER A 759 14.28 -9.61 -35.45
N ILE A 760 14.75 -8.66 -36.25
CA ILE A 760 15.77 -8.89 -37.28
C ILE A 760 16.95 -7.96 -37.03
N GLU A 761 18.16 -8.53 -37.00
CA GLU A 761 19.39 -7.75 -37.16
C GLU A 761 19.63 -7.54 -38.67
N PRO A 762 19.48 -6.32 -39.19
CA PRO A 762 19.54 -6.07 -40.63
C PRO A 762 20.99 -6.12 -41.15
N GLU A 763 21.18 -6.75 -42.31
CA GLU A 763 22.44 -6.73 -43.07
C GLU A 763 22.54 -5.46 -43.94
N ASP A 764 21.40 -4.94 -44.41
CA ASP A 764 21.31 -3.71 -45.19
C ASP A 764 20.28 -2.72 -44.62
N GLY A 765 20.39 -1.45 -45.01
CA GLY A 765 19.56 -0.39 -44.47
C GLY A 765 18.20 -0.22 -45.12
N MET A 766 17.81 -1.03 -46.11
CA MET A 766 16.60 -0.77 -46.92
C MET A 766 15.41 -1.61 -46.46
N PHE A 767 14.40 -0.95 -45.88
CA PHE A 767 13.18 -1.59 -45.40
C PHE A 767 12.04 -1.42 -46.40
N TYR A 768 11.35 -2.52 -46.69
CA TYR A 768 10.17 -2.61 -47.55
C TYR A 768 8.91 -2.90 -46.74
N SER A 769 7.73 -2.72 -47.35
CA SER A 769 6.47 -3.10 -46.71
C SER A 769 6.44 -4.61 -46.44
N PRO A 770 6.07 -5.06 -45.21
CA PRO A 770 6.01 -6.46 -44.85
C PRO A 770 4.70 -7.12 -45.30
N VAL A 771 3.75 -6.33 -45.82
CA VAL A 771 2.38 -6.73 -46.14
C VAL A 771 1.83 -5.89 -47.31
N ASP A 772 0.79 -6.40 -47.96
CA ASP A 772 -0.08 -5.60 -48.85
C ASP A 772 -1.18 -4.96 -48.00
N GLY A 773 -1.23 -3.63 -47.94
CA GLY A 773 -2.18 -2.94 -47.07
C GLY A 773 -1.99 -1.44 -47.06
N LYS A 774 -2.54 -0.80 -46.03
CA LYS A 774 -2.40 0.64 -45.83
C LYS A 774 -1.35 0.92 -44.77
N LEU A 775 -0.37 1.77 -45.09
CA LEU A 775 0.54 2.33 -44.08
C LEU A 775 -0.26 3.35 -43.27
N GLU A 776 -0.75 2.96 -42.10
CA GLU A 776 -1.62 3.79 -41.27
C GLU A 776 -0.86 4.95 -40.63
N LEU A 777 0.35 4.68 -40.14
CA LEU A 777 1.18 5.67 -39.47
C LEU A 777 2.66 5.43 -39.75
N ALA A 778 3.33 6.44 -40.26
CA ALA A 778 4.78 6.56 -40.30
C ALA A 778 5.21 7.68 -39.35
N TYR A 779 6.11 7.41 -38.41
CA TYR A 779 6.63 8.46 -37.53
C TYR A 779 7.59 9.37 -38.29
N ASP A 780 7.46 10.69 -38.08
CA ASP A 780 8.29 11.70 -38.74
C ASP A 780 9.79 11.56 -38.44
N THR A 781 10.15 10.91 -37.34
CA THR A 781 11.54 10.63 -36.96
C THR A 781 12.16 9.44 -37.69
N GLY A 782 11.39 8.75 -38.53
CA GLY A 782 11.85 7.69 -39.43
C GLY A 782 12.00 6.30 -38.79
N HIS A 783 11.77 6.16 -37.49
CA HIS A 783 12.10 4.96 -36.70
C HIS A 783 11.02 3.88 -36.65
N ALA A 784 9.75 4.17 -36.93
CA ALA A 784 8.68 3.17 -36.81
C ALA A 784 7.48 3.42 -37.76
N TYR A 785 6.82 2.32 -38.15
CA TYR A 785 5.80 2.26 -39.19
C TYR A 785 4.71 1.24 -38.84
N PHE A 786 3.45 1.65 -38.93
CA PHE A 786 2.27 0.83 -38.66
C PHE A 786 1.46 0.56 -39.92
N PHE A 787 1.13 -0.70 -40.15
CA PHE A 787 0.38 -1.17 -41.30
C PHE A 787 -0.96 -1.75 -40.86
N ASP A 788 -2.02 -1.43 -41.61
CA ASP A 788 -3.33 -2.05 -41.49
C ASP A 788 -3.57 -2.95 -42.71
N VAL A 789 -3.83 -4.22 -42.43
CA VAL A 789 -4.23 -5.23 -43.42
C VAL A 789 -5.59 -5.79 -43.01
N ASN A 790 -6.65 -5.20 -43.56
CA ASN A 790 -8.04 -5.64 -43.34
C ASN A 790 -8.38 -5.83 -41.85
N GLY A 791 -7.91 -4.93 -40.97
CA GLY A 791 -8.14 -4.96 -39.53
C GLY A 791 -7.03 -5.60 -38.69
N ALA A 792 -5.99 -6.18 -39.31
CA ALA A 792 -4.78 -6.62 -38.62
C ALA A 792 -3.71 -5.51 -38.63
N LYS A 793 -3.29 -5.09 -37.44
CA LYS A 793 -2.28 -4.03 -37.21
C LYS A 793 -0.89 -4.64 -37.00
N ILE A 794 0.04 -4.26 -37.88
CA ILE A 794 1.44 -4.71 -37.90
C ILE A 794 2.38 -3.52 -37.67
N LEU A 795 3.41 -3.70 -36.85
CA LEU A 795 4.43 -2.69 -36.55
C LEU A 795 5.79 -3.14 -37.09
N ILE A 796 6.50 -2.23 -37.76
CA ILE A 796 7.96 -2.28 -37.95
C ILE A 796 8.57 -1.18 -37.09
N HIS A 797 9.52 -1.55 -36.23
CA HIS A 797 10.37 -0.62 -35.49
C HIS A 797 11.83 -0.82 -35.88
N ILE A 798 12.55 0.25 -36.19
CA ILE A 798 13.88 0.18 -36.84
C ILE A 798 14.96 0.60 -35.87
N GLY A 799 15.71 -0.39 -35.38
CA GLY A 799 16.64 -0.22 -34.27
C GLY A 799 15.92 0.07 -32.94
N ILE A 800 16.64 -0.05 -31.82
CA ILE A 800 16.13 0.30 -30.49
C ILE A 800 16.67 1.68 -30.09
N ASP A 801 15.82 2.52 -29.50
CA ASP A 801 16.11 3.91 -29.10
C ASP A 801 16.53 4.86 -30.23
N THR A 802 16.37 4.47 -31.49
CA THR A 802 16.72 5.28 -32.68
C THR A 802 15.86 6.52 -32.87
N VAL A 803 14.71 6.60 -32.19
CA VAL A 803 13.92 7.84 -32.08
C VAL A 803 14.72 9.00 -31.52
N SER A 804 15.71 8.72 -30.66
CA SER A 804 16.59 9.74 -30.05
C SER A 804 17.36 10.55 -31.10
N LEU A 805 17.70 9.94 -32.25
CA LEU A 805 18.46 10.57 -33.34
C LEU A 805 17.76 11.80 -33.93
N ASN A 806 16.42 11.80 -33.93
CA ASN A 806 15.61 12.87 -34.52
C ASN A 806 14.58 13.45 -33.53
N SER A 807 14.67 13.12 -32.24
CA SER A 807 13.74 13.59 -31.20
C SER A 807 13.60 15.12 -31.12
N ASN A 808 14.67 15.84 -31.49
CA ASN A 808 14.73 17.31 -31.54
C ASN A 808 14.72 17.87 -32.98
N ASN A 809 14.63 17.02 -34.00
CA ASN A 809 14.65 17.42 -35.40
C ASN A 809 13.21 17.64 -35.88
N SER A 810 12.93 18.85 -36.39
CA SER A 810 11.59 19.24 -36.84
C SER A 810 11.42 19.17 -38.37
N ASP A 811 12.49 18.85 -39.10
CA ASP A 811 12.46 18.72 -40.57
C ASP A 811 12.44 17.23 -40.98
N SER A 812 11.26 16.73 -41.34
CA SER A 812 11.07 15.34 -41.80
C SER A 812 11.75 15.05 -43.14
N ASN A 813 12.19 16.08 -43.89
CA ASN A 813 12.92 15.89 -45.15
C ASN A 813 14.44 15.78 -44.95
N ASN A 814 14.95 16.09 -43.76
CA ASN A 814 16.38 16.04 -43.43
C ASN A 814 16.62 15.27 -42.12
N LEU A 815 16.37 13.97 -42.15
CA LEU A 815 16.52 13.10 -40.98
C LEU A 815 17.96 12.61 -40.83
N VAL A 816 18.44 12.64 -39.59
CA VAL A 816 19.74 12.06 -39.23
C VAL A 816 19.57 10.55 -39.15
N GLY A 817 20.28 9.83 -40.03
CA GLY A 817 20.30 8.37 -40.04
C GLY A 817 19.14 7.69 -40.75
N PHE A 818 18.16 8.43 -41.27
CA PHE A 818 17.01 7.86 -41.99
C PHE A 818 16.69 8.65 -43.27
N LYS A 819 16.14 7.96 -44.26
CA LYS A 819 15.53 8.57 -45.47
C LYS A 819 14.21 7.85 -45.74
N MET A 820 13.11 8.55 -45.51
CA MET A 820 11.75 7.98 -45.67
C MET A 820 11.33 7.96 -47.14
N PHE A 821 10.63 6.91 -47.55
CA PHE A 821 10.04 6.78 -48.90
C PHE A 821 8.51 6.69 -48.89
N ALA A 822 7.92 6.23 -47.79
CA ALA A 822 6.47 6.12 -47.62
C ALA A 822 5.97 7.02 -46.47
N LYS A 823 4.73 7.50 -46.58
CA LYS A 823 4.07 8.38 -45.61
C LYS A 823 2.76 7.77 -45.11
N SER A 824 2.30 8.23 -43.94
CA SER A 824 1.01 7.84 -43.37
C SER A 824 -0.12 8.05 -44.37
N GLY A 825 -0.93 7.03 -44.60
CA GLY A 825 -2.02 7.01 -45.55
C GLY A 825 -1.72 6.29 -46.86
N ASP A 826 -0.45 6.04 -47.20
CA ASP A 826 -0.06 5.40 -48.45
C ASP A 826 -0.55 3.94 -48.51
N ASN A 827 -1.06 3.54 -49.68
CA ASN A 827 -1.27 2.13 -49.99
C ASN A 827 0.07 1.53 -50.38
N VAL A 828 0.50 0.51 -49.65
CA VAL A 828 1.80 -0.13 -49.81
C VAL A 828 1.61 -1.56 -50.26
N SER A 829 2.50 -1.99 -51.14
CA SER A 829 2.54 -3.37 -51.60
C SER A 829 3.83 -4.04 -51.18
N PHE A 830 3.66 -5.28 -50.73
CA PHE A 830 4.72 -6.19 -50.37
C PHE A 830 5.77 -6.29 -51.50
N LYS A 831 7.07 -6.25 -51.13
CA LYS A 831 8.27 -6.21 -52.03
C LYS A 831 8.39 -5.01 -52.98
N LYS A 832 7.32 -4.25 -53.24
CA LYS A 832 7.31 -3.15 -54.23
C LYS A 832 7.46 -1.77 -53.61
N SER A 833 7.02 -1.60 -52.36
CA SER A 833 7.04 -0.31 -51.68
C SER A 833 8.22 -0.24 -50.71
N PRO A 834 9.31 0.50 -51.04
CA PRO A 834 10.30 0.87 -50.03
C PRO A 834 9.64 1.81 -49.02
N VAL A 835 9.90 1.59 -47.74
CA VAL A 835 9.33 2.35 -46.63
C VAL A 835 10.34 3.36 -46.13
N VAL A 836 11.58 2.93 -45.88
CA VAL A 836 12.67 3.78 -45.36
C VAL A 836 14.04 3.16 -45.58
N GLN A 837 15.05 4.03 -45.76
CA GLN A 837 16.46 3.68 -45.69
C GLN A 837 17.05 4.12 -44.34
N ALA A 838 17.62 3.20 -43.57
CA ALA A 838 18.34 3.47 -42.32
C ALA A 838 19.86 3.37 -42.55
N ASN A 839 20.64 4.30 -41.97
CA ASN A 839 22.10 4.24 -41.98
C ASN A 839 22.58 3.40 -40.78
N LEU A 840 22.76 2.10 -41.00
CA LEU A 840 23.14 1.15 -39.94
C LEU A 840 24.50 1.45 -39.31
N GLU A 841 25.50 1.90 -40.09
CA GLU A 841 26.82 2.25 -39.57
C GLU A 841 26.74 3.43 -38.58
N MET A 842 25.91 4.42 -38.90
CA MET A 842 25.67 5.56 -38.01
C MET A 842 24.96 5.14 -36.73
N ILE A 843 23.94 4.27 -36.82
CA ILE A 843 23.22 3.74 -35.66
C ILE A 843 24.20 3.00 -34.73
N LYS A 844 25.06 2.13 -35.28
CA LYS A 844 26.10 1.43 -34.52
C LYS A 844 27.12 2.41 -33.91
N LYS A 845 27.55 3.44 -34.65
CA LYS A 845 28.48 4.48 -34.14
C LYS A 845 27.91 5.30 -32.98
N LYS A 846 26.57 5.37 -32.87
CA LYS A 846 25.87 6.03 -31.76
C LYS A 846 25.57 5.09 -30.59
N GLU A 847 26.13 3.88 -30.61
CA GLU A 847 25.93 2.85 -29.58
C GLU A 847 24.46 2.43 -29.42
N LEU A 848 23.66 2.58 -30.49
CA LEU A 848 22.26 2.16 -30.53
C LEU A 848 22.15 0.78 -31.20
N SER A 849 21.18 -0.02 -30.78
CA SER A 849 20.94 -1.33 -31.37
C SER A 849 20.31 -1.20 -32.76
N THR A 850 20.82 -1.95 -33.73
CA THR A 850 20.23 -2.06 -35.08
C THR A 850 19.10 -3.08 -35.15
N ASN A 851 18.87 -3.86 -34.10
CA ASN A 851 17.83 -4.89 -34.07
C ASN A 851 16.46 -4.23 -34.23
N SER A 852 15.70 -4.73 -35.20
CA SER A 852 14.48 -4.12 -35.68
C SER A 852 13.29 -5.07 -35.46
N PRO A 853 12.42 -4.78 -34.47
CA PRO A 853 11.21 -5.58 -34.21
C PRO A 853 10.17 -5.49 -35.33
N ILE A 854 9.59 -6.63 -35.70
CA ILE A 854 8.43 -6.76 -36.59
C ILE A 854 7.33 -7.53 -35.85
N LEU A 855 6.23 -6.85 -35.53
CA LEU A 855 5.23 -7.33 -34.58
C LEU A 855 3.81 -7.27 -35.11
N ALA A 856 2.98 -8.24 -34.71
CA ALA A 856 1.54 -8.07 -34.64
C ALA A 856 1.16 -7.44 -33.29
N LEU A 857 0.46 -6.31 -33.32
CA LEU A 857 0.07 -5.60 -32.10
C LEU A 857 -0.93 -6.40 -31.25
N LYS A 858 -1.00 -6.12 -29.94
CA LYS A 858 -1.95 -6.79 -29.03
C LYS A 858 -3.41 -6.72 -29.48
N GLU A 859 -3.83 -5.65 -30.13
CA GLU A 859 -5.18 -5.52 -30.70
C GLU A 859 -5.44 -6.51 -31.84
N THR A 860 -4.41 -6.82 -32.63
CA THR A 860 -4.46 -7.88 -33.65
C THR A 860 -4.52 -9.25 -32.99
N LEU A 861 -3.69 -9.50 -31.99
CA LEU A 861 -3.63 -10.80 -31.27
C LEU A 861 -4.90 -11.11 -30.46
N ALA A 862 -5.76 -10.11 -30.20
CA ALA A 862 -7.08 -10.34 -29.63
C ALA A 862 -7.99 -11.15 -30.57
N ASN A 863 -7.84 -10.96 -31.88
CA ASN A 863 -8.70 -11.57 -32.90
C ASN A 863 -7.99 -12.62 -33.77
N TYR A 864 -6.66 -12.69 -33.71
CA TYR A 864 -5.84 -13.60 -34.50
C TYR A 864 -4.92 -14.45 -33.62
N ASP A 865 -4.70 -15.70 -34.02
CA ASP A 865 -3.62 -16.55 -33.53
C ASP A 865 -2.36 -16.32 -34.37
N LEU A 866 -1.22 -16.10 -33.71
CA LEU A 866 0.07 -15.86 -34.35
C LEU A 866 0.90 -17.14 -34.35
N LYS A 867 1.40 -17.51 -35.54
CA LYS A 867 2.34 -18.61 -35.74
C LYS A 867 3.61 -18.10 -36.41
N VAL A 868 4.69 -17.99 -35.64
CA VAL A 868 6.03 -17.69 -36.18
C VAL A 868 6.55 -18.88 -36.97
N VAL A 869 7.06 -18.63 -38.19
CA VAL A 869 7.58 -19.67 -39.09
C VAL A 869 9.10 -19.69 -39.19
N VAL A 870 9.78 -18.67 -38.67
CA VAL A 870 11.26 -18.56 -38.59
C VAL A 870 11.75 -18.75 -37.16
N LYS A 871 13.03 -19.09 -36.99
CA LYS A 871 13.70 -19.28 -35.69
C LYS A 871 14.85 -18.27 -35.52
N PRO A 872 15.22 -17.91 -34.28
CA PRO A 872 16.44 -17.14 -34.03
C PRO A 872 17.66 -17.81 -34.67
N GLY A 873 18.47 -17.03 -35.38
CA GLY A 873 19.61 -17.49 -36.18
C GLY A 873 19.32 -17.74 -37.66
N ASP A 874 18.05 -17.81 -38.08
CA ASP A 874 17.70 -17.97 -39.49
C ASP A 874 18.08 -16.71 -40.28
N LYS A 875 18.64 -16.90 -41.49
CA LYS A 875 18.88 -15.82 -42.45
C LYS A 875 17.64 -15.61 -43.31
N VAL A 876 17.14 -14.38 -43.37
CA VAL A 876 15.96 -13.99 -44.14
C VAL A 876 16.32 -12.93 -45.17
N ASN A 877 15.75 -13.04 -46.37
CA ASN A 877 15.78 -12.03 -47.42
C ASN A 877 14.50 -11.19 -47.39
N VAL A 878 14.52 -10.05 -48.07
CA VAL A 878 13.31 -9.21 -48.24
C VAL A 878 12.20 -10.05 -48.87
N GLY A 879 11.14 -10.19 -48.09
CA GLY A 879 9.94 -10.91 -48.42
C GLY A 879 9.96 -12.43 -48.29
N ASP A 880 10.82 -12.95 -47.43
CA ASP A 880 10.61 -14.25 -46.82
C ASP A 880 9.51 -14.16 -45.74
N LEU A 881 8.72 -15.22 -45.56
CA LEU A 881 7.63 -15.23 -44.59
C LEU A 881 8.16 -15.29 -43.15
N LEU A 882 7.70 -14.41 -42.26
CA LEU A 882 8.12 -14.37 -40.85
C LEU A 882 7.11 -15.05 -39.93
N PHE A 883 5.85 -14.68 -40.04
CA PHE A 883 4.77 -15.25 -39.24
C PHE A 883 3.42 -15.13 -39.93
N LYS A 884 2.51 -16.06 -39.58
CA LYS A 884 1.13 -16.09 -40.07
C LYS A 884 0.18 -15.71 -38.94
N LEU A 885 -0.83 -14.92 -39.29
CA LEU A 885 -1.96 -14.60 -38.43
C LEU A 885 -3.20 -15.32 -38.96
N THR A 886 -3.81 -16.17 -38.15
CA THR A 886 -5.06 -16.87 -38.49
C THR A 886 -6.16 -16.37 -37.58
N LYS A 887 -7.29 -15.95 -38.15
CA LYS A 887 -8.42 -15.44 -37.38
C LYS A 887 -8.94 -16.50 -36.42
N LYS A 888 -9.17 -16.11 -35.17
CA LYS A 888 -9.76 -16.99 -34.15
C LYS A 888 -11.20 -17.29 -34.54
N ASN A 889 -11.54 -18.57 -34.74
CA ASN A 889 -12.93 -18.99 -34.87
C ASN A 889 -13.61 -18.73 -33.52
N LYS A 890 -14.65 -17.89 -33.52
CA LYS A 890 -15.50 -17.65 -32.34
C LYS A 890 -16.48 -18.79 -32.13
#